data_AF-A0A3M7R639-F1
#
_entry.id   AF-A0A3M7R639-F1
#
_cell.length_a   1.000
_cell.length_b   1.000
_cell.length_c   1.000
_cell.angle_alpha   90.00
_cell.angle_beta   90.00
_cell.angle_gamma   90.00
#
_symmetry.space_group_name_H-M   'P 1'
#
loop_
_entity.id
_entity.type
_entity.pdbx_description
1 polymer ?
#
loop_
_entity_poly.entity_id
_entity_poly.type
_entity_poly.pdbx_seq_one_letter_code
_entity_poly.pdbx_strand_id
1 'polypeptide(L)'
;HLTGLSLKPGDKRIFKGNCKNCNLPLKFKLNSSNQYGLLERDFISFQINGVTYQVSNEYPLTMSLNDYLRDVLNLKGTKLMCKEGGCGSCLVNAEIIDYSIKMSKNISINSCLFPLYSCDGLKFTTIEGIGSKKTGFNEIQKRIADNNGTQCGWCTPGMVMNMYNLLAENPRPEKQEIEDSMDGNICRCTGYRSILTAMKSFAKDEKPIDIEDLNRIKCLNKSKSCLRSDKNVHLIQDQAEWFVPKDMKTLNDLLSQFSSTPYRLVSGNTSVGIYKSDGPFQVYIDLKSIEELYMIEKYDSLVKIGSQVTLTSLINAFEEFSSSSGFEYLHTLAHHLKKIANRGVRNTASWSGNLCMKNFHKEFPSDVFICLETANAQLTVTTPSGISKILSPLEFMSLPLQSKLLYSFSVSPLTQDTFLRTYKIMPRSQNAHAYVNAGFRFSIDSKTMVVKSLPCILYGGISPEFAHASNTEKFLVGKSLLNENVLNSALEILNSEIRPDNDPVLASPEYRRSLALALFYKFVLEICQKEINPKFFSAFQSLIDTRPLSQGSHTFPDQDPAFLPVTKPIPKLNAYLQASGEAKYTYDKYSIKNQLEGAFIQSKIANCQIGSIDDSLAKNRPGVVSILYAKDIPGKNSFMPDPFPPELLFAEDKIDYAGQAIGLVLAESAAIAQEAAKLVKITYKDQKVPILNLFDGIKSGSFFPKPVDDFKYGDPDTAMQKCAHIIEGDVYLDTQAHFYMENQNATCEETEDGYDIDCATQWIDLVQNGVQYVLGLPTCNQVNVRIKQVGGAYGGKITRANITATAAALGCFATKRPVRVALDLNSSFSLIGRRFPWYAKYKIGCDENSKLIAIKIDWYCDAGNSPSDNSMPVGSSFIDNVYNCPNWFISSNLVKTNLPANTAVRSPGFFPAIAIMETIMEHVSTYFKKDPIEIRQINLYKKGDIT
;
A
#
# COMPACT_ATOMS: atom_id res chain seq x y z
N HIS A 1 29.01 -17.13 47.85
CA HIS A 1 28.68 -18.52 48.19
C HIS A 1 27.23 -18.60 48.69
N LEU A 2 26.37 -19.35 47.99
CA LEU A 2 24.91 -19.44 48.23
C LEU A 2 24.52 -20.64 49.10
N THR A 3 25.32 -20.97 50.12
CA THR A 3 24.99 -22.05 51.06
C THR A 3 24.17 -21.48 52.21
N GLY A 4 22.82 -21.48 52.07
CA GLY A 4 21.95 -21.13 53.20
C GLY A 4 20.51 -20.67 52.92
N LEU A 5 20.02 -20.62 51.68
CA LEU A 5 18.66 -20.14 51.39
C LEU A 5 17.59 -21.21 51.66
N SER A 6 16.55 -20.84 52.42
CA SER A 6 15.29 -21.58 52.52
C SER A 6 14.30 -20.94 51.55
N LEU A 7 14.02 -21.62 50.43
CA LEU A 7 13.08 -21.14 49.41
C LEU A 7 11.75 -21.88 49.57
N LYS A 8 10.65 -21.15 49.75
CA LYS A 8 9.29 -21.72 49.67
C LYS A 8 8.73 -21.47 48.26
N PRO A 9 8.15 -22.49 47.57
CA PRO A 9 7.52 -22.28 46.29
C PRO A 9 6.26 -21.42 46.45
N GLY A 10 6.11 -20.40 45.61
CA GLY A 10 4.85 -19.69 45.40
C GLY A 10 4.41 -19.81 43.94
N ASP A 11 3.14 -19.51 43.66
CA ASP A 11 2.62 -19.47 42.30
C ASP A 11 3.44 -18.51 41.40
N LYS A 12 3.73 -18.95 40.17
CA LYS A 12 4.42 -18.19 39.10
C LYS A 12 5.95 -18.02 39.20
N ARG A 13 6.72 -19.05 39.60
CA ARG A 13 8.20 -19.15 39.41
C ARG A 13 9.04 -18.01 40.04
N ILE A 14 8.46 -17.31 41.02
CA ILE A 14 9.13 -16.28 41.81
C ILE A 14 9.42 -16.87 43.18
N PHE A 15 10.70 -17.02 43.51
CA PHE A 15 11.15 -17.41 44.82
C PHE A 15 11.38 -16.16 45.67
N LYS A 16 10.84 -16.16 46.88
CA LYS A 16 11.05 -15.10 47.86
C LYS A 16 11.77 -15.69 49.07
N GLY A 17 12.73 -14.96 49.60
CA GLY A 17 13.43 -15.35 50.82
C GLY A 17 14.24 -14.18 51.37
N ASN A 18 14.65 -14.26 52.63
CA ASN A 18 15.50 -13.25 53.24
C ASN A 18 16.95 -13.74 53.27
N CYS A 19 17.90 -12.81 53.11
CA CYS A 19 19.31 -13.10 53.37
C CYS A 19 19.50 -13.46 54.85
N LYS A 20 20.10 -14.61 55.17
CA LYS A 20 20.32 -15.02 56.57
C LYS A 20 21.25 -14.10 57.37
N ASN A 21 22.15 -13.37 56.71
CA ASN A 21 23.11 -12.50 57.40
C ASN A 21 22.58 -11.08 57.67
N CYS A 22 21.76 -10.52 56.77
CA CYS A 22 21.31 -9.13 56.89
C CYS A 22 19.78 -8.97 56.83
N ASN A 23 19.04 -10.06 56.77
CA ASN A 23 17.58 -10.12 56.68
C ASN A 23 16.95 -9.33 55.51
N LEU A 24 17.75 -8.95 54.51
CA LEU A 24 17.26 -8.24 53.33
C LEU A 24 16.32 -9.14 52.52
N PRO A 25 15.11 -8.68 52.16
CA PRO A 25 14.20 -9.45 51.33
C PRO A 25 14.75 -9.55 49.90
N LEU A 26 14.89 -10.79 49.41
CA LEU A 26 15.39 -11.12 48.08
C LEU A 26 14.27 -11.80 47.29
N LYS A 27 14.18 -11.41 46.01
CA LYS A 27 13.23 -11.97 45.05
C LYS A 27 14.02 -12.53 43.88
N PHE A 28 13.96 -13.85 43.69
CA PHE A 28 14.60 -14.55 42.57
C PHE A 28 13.53 -15.00 41.59
N LYS A 29 13.69 -14.72 40.30
CA LYS A 29 12.91 -15.32 39.23
C LYS A 29 13.76 -16.42 38.62
N LEU A 30 13.25 -17.65 38.55
CA LEU A 30 13.97 -18.70 37.82
C LEU A 30 14.08 -18.25 36.36
N ASN A 31 15.30 -18.14 35.84
CA ASN A 31 15.50 -17.83 34.44
C ASN A 31 15.20 -19.12 33.64
N SER A 32 14.06 -19.18 32.97
CA SER A 32 13.71 -20.29 32.06
C SER A 32 14.55 -20.29 30.77
N SER A 33 15.46 -19.33 30.65
CA SER A 33 16.23 -18.96 29.47
C SER A 33 17.40 -19.91 29.16
N ASN A 34 17.33 -21.19 29.50
CA ASN A 34 18.30 -22.14 28.96
C ASN A 34 17.68 -23.53 28.74
N GLN A 35 16.35 -23.57 28.58
CA GLN A 35 15.59 -24.81 28.38
C GLN A 35 16.09 -25.62 27.16
N TYR A 36 16.72 -24.95 26.19
CA TYR A 36 17.21 -25.55 24.95
C TYR A 36 18.74 -25.60 24.83
N GLY A 37 19.50 -25.04 25.80
CA GLY A 37 20.97 -25.00 25.73
C GLY A 37 21.56 -24.12 24.60
N LEU A 38 20.73 -23.34 23.91
CA LEU A 38 21.09 -22.50 22.76
C LEU A 38 21.19 -21.00 23.11
N LEU A 39 21.07 -20.63 24.39
CA LEU A 39 20.87 -19.25 24.80
C LEU A 39 22.18 -18.56 25.18
N GLU A 40 22.53 -17.52 24.41
CA GLU A 40 23.73 -16.72 24.67
C GLU A 40 23.38 -15.25 24.99
N ARG A 41 22.18 -14.78 24.59
CA ARG A 41 21.66 -13.43 24.88
C ARG A 41 20.13 -13.36 24.81
N ASP A 42 19.51 -12.61 25.72
CA ASP A 42 18.05 -12.39 25.86
C ASP A 42 17.63 -10.94 25.57
N PHE A 43 18.40 -10.24 24.74
CA PHE A 43 18.12 -8.87 24.29
C PHE A 43 18.72 -8.65 22.89
N ILE A 44 18.15 -7.73 22.13
CA ILE A 44 18.75 -7.20 20.89
C ILE A 44 19.44 -5.86 21.18
N SER A 45 20.48 -5.52 20.40
CA SER A 45 21.22 -4.26 20.55
C SER A 45 21.44 -3.60 19.19
N PHE A 46 21.05 -2.34 19.04
CA PHE A 46 21.09 -1.62 17.76
C PHE A 46 21.23 -0.11 17.97
N GLN A 47 21.50 0.64 16.91
CA GLN A 47 21.63 2.10 16.98
C GLN A 47 20.55 2.82 16.17
N ILE A 48 20.03 3.92 16.71
CA ILE A 48 19.21 4.89 15.97
C ILE A 48 19.82 6.27 16.15
N ASN A 49 20.16 6.94 15.05
CA ASN A 49 20.77 8.27 15.03
C ASN A 49 22.01 8.38 15.94
N GLY A 50 22.83 7.32 15.96
CA GLY A 50 24.05 7.24 16.77
C GLY A 50 23.84 6.85 18.25
N VAL A 51 22.60 6.71 18.72
CA VAL A 51 22.29 6.29 20.09
C VAL A 51 22.04 4.78 20.11
N THR A 52 22.74 4.05 21.00
CA THR A 52 22.56 2.61 21.18
C THR A 52 21.37 2.31 22.08
N TYR A 53 20.53 1.36 21.67
CA TYR A 53 19.38 0.85 22.41
C TYR A 53 19.53 -0.64 22.65
N GLN A 54 19.10 -1.10 23.82
CA GLN A 54 18.95 -2.51 24.15
C GLN A 54 17.48 -2.78 24.44
N VAL A 55 16.94 -3.83 23.82
CA VAL A 55 15.53 -4.21 23.95
C VAL A 55 15.47 -5.71 24.29
N SER A 56 14.81 -6.05 25.39
CA SER A 56 14.58 -7.42 25.84
C SER A 56 13.17 -7.87 25.39
N ASN A 57 12.33 -8.40 26.28
CA ASN A 57 11.01 -8.96 25.94
C ASN A 57 9.83 -8.05 26.35
N GLU A 58 10.08 -6.76 26.54
CA GLU A 58 9.07 -5.81 27.00
C GLU A 58 8.08 -5.37 25.91
N TYR A 59 8.37 -5.58 24.62
CA TYR A 59 7.49 -5.21 23.50
C TYR A 59 6.96 -6.42 22.73
N PRO A 60 5.77 -6.35 22.11
CA PRO A 60 5.22 -7.42 21.27
C PRO A 60 6.22 -7.93 20.22
N LEU A 61 6.37 -9.25 20.05
CA LEU A 61 7.21 -9.86 19.01
C LEU A 61 6.87 -9.40 17.58
N THR A 62 5.64 -8.92 17.38
CA THR A 62 5.12 -8.38 16.12
C THR A 62 5.35 -6.87 15.95
N MET A 63 5.93 -6.18 16.93
CA MET A 63 6.18 -4.74 16.86
C MET A 63 7.13 -4.42 15.69
N SER A 64 6.74 -3.43 14.87
CA SER A 64 7.60 -2.93 13.80
C SER A 64 8.59 -1.88 14.33
N LEU A 65 9.70 -1.68 13.61
CA LEU A 65 10.63 -0.59 13.87
C LEU A 65 9.92 0.78 13.83
N ASN A 66 8.94 0.96 12.95
CA ASN A 66 8.18 2.21 12.91
C ASN A 66 7.36 2.47 14.17
N ASP A 67 6.71 1.42 14.70
CA ASP A 67 5.94 1.52 15.95
C ASP A 67 6.90 1.84 17.11
N TYR A 68 8.08 1.21 17.17
CA TYR A 68 9.10 1.52 18.19
C TYR A 68 9.62 2.96 18.09
N LEU A 69 9.98 3.42 16.88
CA LEU A 69 10.43 4.79 16.62
C LEU A 69 9.40 5.81 17.09
N ARG A 70 8.13 5.58 16.73
CA ARG A 70 7.07 6.54 17.00
C ARG A 70 6.61 6.46 18.44
N ASP A 71 6.25 5.30 18.94
CA ASP A 71 5.47 5.16 20.18
C ASP A 71 6.33 4.96 21.42
N VAL A 72 7.57 4.48 21.25
CA VAL A 72 8.54 4.35 22.35
C VAL A 72 9.53 5.51 22.33
N LEU A 73 10.24 5.71 21.22
CA LEU A 73 11.29 6.73 21.13
C LEU A 73 10.79 8.14 20.85
N ASN A 74 9.50 8.29 20.50
CA ASN A 74 8.90 9.57 20.19
C ASN A 74 9.57 10.32 19.00
N LEU A 75 10.23 9.57 18.11
CA LEU A 75 10.76 10.02 16.82
C LEU A 75 9.63 9.95 15.77
N LYS A 76 8.78 10.98 15.79
CA LYS A 76 7.54 11.04 14.99
C LYS A 76 7.76 11.55 13.55
N GLY A 77 8.99 11.89 13.16
CA GLY A 77 9.32 12.39 11.83
C GLY A 77 9.11 11.33 10.75
N THR A 78 9.49 10.08 11.03
CA THR A 78 9.13 8.94 10.17
C THR A 78 7.64 8.64 10.30
N LYS A 79 6.91 8.70 9.19
CA LYS A 79 5.44 8.66 9.19
C LYS A 79 4.89 7.25 8.94
N LEU A 80 3.65 7.04 9.37
CA LEU A 80 2.89 5.81 9.18
C LEU A 80 1.68 6.09 8.30
N MET A 81 1.38 5.21 7.32
CA MET A 81 0.19 5.35 6.46
C MET A 81 -0.42 4.00 6.12
N CYS A 82 0.26 3.18 5.31
CA CYS A 82 -0.33 1.91 4.83
C CYS A 82 -0.02 0.68 5.71
N LYS A 83 1.13 0.63 6.39
CA LYS A 83 1.69 -0.60 7.02
C LYS A 83 1.85 -1.77 6.03
N GLU A 84 2.09 -1.47 4.75
CA GLU A 84 2.17 -2.47 3.66
C GLU A 84 3.41 -2.29 2.77
N GLY A 85 4.29 -1.35 3.09
CA GLY A 85 5.49 -1.05 2.28
C GLY A 85 5.21 -0.32 0.96
N GLY A 86 3.94 -0.11 0.58
CA GLY A 86 3.57 0.48 -0.71
C GLY A 86 3.65 2.02 -0.84
N CYS A 87 3.67 2.77 0.27
CA CYS A 87 3.59 4.25 0.24
C CYS A 87 4.92 5.01 0.42
N GLY A 88 5.94 4.35 0.97
CA GLY A 88 7.27 4.95 1.22
C GLY A 88 7.32 6.06 2.27
N SER A 89 6.26 6.34 3.02
CA SER A 89 6.27 7.39 4.06
C SER A 89 7.07 7.01 5.31
N CYS A 90 7.32 5.71 5.50
CA CYS A 90 8.01 5.14 6.65
C CYS A 90 9.49 4.81 6.39
N LEU A 91 10.07 5.34 5.29
CA LEU A 91 11.45 5.02 4.95
C LEU A 91 12.43 5.56 5.99
N VAL A 92 13.39 4.71 6.35
CA VAL A 92 14.58 5.03 7.12
C VAL A 92 15.77 4.36 6.44
N ASN A 93 16.98 4.83 6.72
CA ASN A 93 18.19 4.20 6.20
C ASN A 93 18.79 3.28 7.25
N ALA A 94 19.31 2.14 6.80
CA ALA A 94 19.99 1.17 7.63
C ALA A 94 21.39 0.92 7.07
N GLU A 95 22.40 0.94 7.93
CA GLU A 95 23.73 0.39 7.64
C GLU A 95 23.67 -1.13 7.92
N ILE A 96 23.85 -1.94 6.88
CA ILE A 96 23.83 -3.41 6.97
C ILE A 96 25.15 -3.99 6.46
N ILE A 97 25.53 -5.17 6.97
CA ILE A 97 26.56 -5.99 6.33
C ILE A 97 25.88 -6.78 5.23
N ASP A 98 26.26 -6.54 3.98
CA ASP A 98 25.87 -7.40 2.88
C ASP A 98 26.80 -8.61 2.82
N TYR A 99 26.33 -9.75 3.32
CA TYR A 99 27.10 -10.98 3.34
C TYR A 99 27.45 -11.50 1.95
N SER A 100 26.70 -11.13 0.90
CA SER A 100 27.03 -11.59 -0.45
C SER A 100 28.30 -10.94 -1.00
N ILE A 101 28.66 -9.75 -0.50
CA ILE A 101 29.87 -9.00 -0.91
C ILE A 101 30.83 -8.72 0.27
N LYS A 102 30.48 -9.16 1.48
CA LYS A 102 31.21 -8.97 2.74
C LYS A 102 31.58 -7.51 3.05
N MET A 103 30.71 -6.57 2.66
CA MET A 103 30.91 -5.13 2.86
C MET A 103 29.72 -4.49 3.56
N SER A 104 29.99 -3.41 4.31
CA SER A 104 28.93 -2.55 4.85
C SER A 104 28.30 -1.73 3.71
N LYS A 105 26.98 -1.65 3.68
CA LYS A 105 26.23 -0.82 2.74
C LYS A 105 25.06 -0.12 3.43
N ASN A 106 24.74 1.08 2.94
CA ASN A 106 23.52 1.76 3.31
C ASN A 106 22.38 1.28 2.42
N ILE A 107 21.23 0.98 3.02
CA ILE A 107 20.00 0.66 2.30
C ILE A 107 18.82 1.45 2.86
N SER A 108 17.86 1.80 2.01
CA SER A 108 16.55 2.26 2.45
C SER A 108 15.66 1.07 2.82
N ILE A 109 14.93 1.19 3.93
CA ILE A 109 14.00 0.16 4.41
C ILE A 109 12.64 0.75 4.77
N ASN A 110 11.57 -0.01 4.53
CA ASN A 110 10.24 0.34 5.04
C ASN A 110 10.13 -0.06 6.52
N SER A 111 10.35 0.89 7.44
CA SER A 111 10.33 0.61 8.89
C SER A 111 9.00 0.02 9.40
N CYS A 112 7.89 0.20 8.68
CA CYS A 112 6.59 -0.36 9.07
C CYS A 112 6.47 -1.87 8.85
N LEU A 113 7.33 -2.48 8.03
CA LEU A 113 7.37 -3.93 7.80
C LEU A 113 8.54 -4.60 8.51
N PHE A 114 9.56 -3.82 8.89
CA PHE A 114 10.79 -4.32 9.50
C PHE A 114 10.54 -4.64 10.98
N PRO A 115 10.68 -5.91 11.43
CA PRO A 115 10.45 -6.27 12.83
C PRO A 115 11.45 -5.60 13.77
N LEU A 116 11.00 -5.16 14.93
CA LEU A 116 11.89 -4.63 15.97
C LEU A 116 12.99 -5.64 16.32
N TYR A 117 12.61 -6.90 16.51
CA TYR A 117 13.54 -7.97 16.90
C TYR A 117 14.51 -8.42 15.79
N SER A 118 14.31 -7.96 14.55
CA SER A 118 15.28 -8.09 13.46
C SER A 118 16.31 -6.95 13.40
N CYS A 119 16.25 -5.99 14.33
CA CYS A 119 17.15 -4.82 14.33
C CYS A 119 18.55 -5.12 14.89
N ASP A 120 18.77 -6.30 15.48
CA ASP A 120 20.00 -6.63 16.18
C ASP A 120 21.28 -6.40 15.34
N GLY A 121 22.23 -5.65 15.91
CA GLY A 121 23.50 -5.31 15.29
C GLY A 121 23.44 -4.24 14.19
N LEU A 122 22.25 -3.71 13.87
CA LEU A 122 22.06 -2.71 12.81
C LEU A 122 22.16 -1.27 13.33
N LYS A 123 22.46 -0.34 12.42
CA LYS A 123 22.41 1.10 12.70
C LYS A 123 21.43 1.77 11.76
N PHE A 124 20.57 2.62 12.31
CA PHE A 124 19.53 3.32 11.57
C PHE A 124 19.72 4.83 11.62
N THR A 125 19.40 5.48 10.51
CA THR A 125 19.29 6.93 10.38
C THR A 125 17.87 7.29 9.99
N THR A 126 17.22 8.15 10.79
CA THR A 126 15.88 8.68 10.53
C THR A 126 15.95 10.11 9.99
N ILE A 127 14.79 10.70 9.66
CA ILE A 127 14.72 12.06 9.15
C ILE A 127 15.27 13.10 10.14
N GLU A 128 15.07 12.86 11.45
CA GLU A 128 15.61 13.70 12.52
C GLU A 128 17.15 13.57 12.63
N GLY A 129 17.70 12.43 12.22
CA GLY A 129 19.13 12.14 12.30
C GLY A 129 19.98 12.91 11.30
N ILE A 130 19.41 13.32 10.16
CA ILE A 130 20.18 14.01 9.11
C ILE A 130 20.18 15.54 9.25
N GLY A 131 19.20 16.13 9.95
CA GLY A 131 19.09 17.58 10.11
C GLY A 131 17.76 18.03 10.73
N SER A 132 17.76 19.20 11.36
CA SER A 132 16.60 19.80 12.05
C SER A 132 16.73 21.32 12.13
N LYS A 133 15.71 22.01 12.63
CA LYS A 133 15.77 23.44 12.97
C LYS A 133 16.88 23.74 13.99
N LYS A 134 17.17 22.81 14.91
CA LYS A 134 18.17 22.98 15.97
C LYS A 134 19.60 22.74 15.46
N THR A 135 19.80 21.70 14.65
CA THR A 135 21.13 21.28 14.16
C THR A 135 21.47 21.82 12.77
N GLY A 136 20.52 22.51 12.14
CA GLY A 136 20.56 22.94 10.76
C GLY A 136 19.97 21.89 9.82
N PHE A 137 19.17 22.34 8.85
CA PHE A 137 18.59 21.46 7.85
C PHE A 137 19.67 20.93 6.90
N ASN A 138 19.55 19.65 6.52
CA ASN A 138 20.38 19.04 5.48
C ASN A 138 20.00 19.62 4.09
N GLU A 139 20.91 19.60 3.12
CA GLU A 139 20.65 20.10 1.77
C GLU A 139 19.44 19.45 1.09
N ILE A 140 19.19 18.15 1.30
CA ILE A 140 17.99 17.49 0.76
C ILE A 140 16.72 18.11 1.35
N GLN A 141 16.72 18.39 2.66
CA GLN A 141 15.61 19.02 3.37
C GLN A 141 15.39 20.48 2.90
N LYS A 142 16.47 21.22 2.62
CA LYS A 142 16.37 22.58 2.09
C LYS A 142 15.83 22.60 0.67
N ARG A 143 16.45 21.84 -0.24
CA ARG A 143 16.09 21.87 -1.67
C ARG A 143 14.65 21.42 -1.91
N ILE A 144 14.16 20.42 -1.18
CA ILE A 144 12.73 20.04 -1.28
C ILE A 144 11.79 21.12 -0.76
N ALA A 145 12.17 21.85 0.29
CA ALA A 145 11.38 22.96 0.82
C ALA A 145 11.37 24.17 -0.14
N ASP A 146 12.55 24.58 -0.61
CA ASP A 146 12.75 25.74 -1.49
C ASP A 146 12.10 25.58 -2.86
N ASN A 147 12.04 24.35 -3.37
CA ASN A 147 11.43 24.05 -4.67
C ASN A 147 9.93 23.71 -4.58
N ASN A 148 9.27 24.01 -3.46
CA ASN A 148 7.85 23.68 -3.24
C ASN A 148 7.54 22.18 -3.42
N GLY A 149 8.49 21.32 -3.08
CA GLY A 149 8.37 19.86 -3.10
C GLY A 149 7.49 19.31 -1.96
N THR A 150 6.86 20.17 -1.17
CA THR A 150 5.99 19.78 -0.06
C THR A 150 4.72 20.62 0.00
N GLN A 151 3.60 19.96 0.24
CA GLN A 151 2.27 20.58 0.45
C GLN A 151 1.70 20.12 1.79
N CYS A 152 1.00 18.98 1.88
CA CYS A 152 0.53 18.50 3.18
C CYS A 152 1.67 18.10 4.10
N GLY A 153 2.80 17.62 3.54
CA GLY A 153 4.07 17.32 4.23
C GLY A 153 4.24 15.90 4.76
N TRP A 154 3.20 15.06 4.72
CA TRP A 154 3.27 13.72 5.34
C TRP A 154 4.24 12.77 4.64
N CYS A 155 4.27 12.78 3.30
CA CYS A 155 5.19 11.94 2.53
C CYS A 155 6.62 12.50 2.46
N THR A 156 6.82 13.77 2.83
CA THR A 156 8.07 14.50 2.62
C THR A 156 9.26 13.84 3.34
N PRO A 157 9.16 13.39 4.61
CA PRO A 157 10.25 12.65 5.25
C PRO A 157 10.70 11.41 4.46
N GLY A 158 9.76 10.64 3.93
CA GLY A 158 10.07 9.46 3.12
C GLY A 158 10.78 9.80 1.81
N MET A 159 10.39 10.90 1.15
CA MET A 159 11.06 11.40 -0.07
C MET A 159 12.51 11.81 0.23
N VAL A 160 12.72 12.51 1.36
CA VAL A 160 14.04 12.96 1.79
C VAL A 160 14.94 11.77 2.12
N MET A 161 14.44 10.80 2.90
CA MET A 161 15.22 9.62 3.27
C MET A 161 15.56 8.73 2.07
N ASN A 162 14.66 8.65 1.08
CA ASN A 162 14.94 7.92 -0.14
C ASN A 162 16.09 8.58 -0.94
N MET A 163 16.03 9.90 -1.12
CA MET A 163 17.12 10.64 -1.77
C MET A 163 18.44 10.55 -0.98
N TYR A 164 18.36 10.59 0.35
CA TYR A 164 19.53 10.41 1.23
C TYR A 164 20.19 9.06 1.01
N ASN A 165 19.42 7.98 0.83
CA ASN A 165 19.97 6.68 0.45
C ASN A 165 20.65 6.68 -0.91
N LEU A 166 19.98 7.23 -1.94
CA LEU A 166 20.53 7.28 -3.30
C LEU A 166 21.88 8.01 -3.31
N LEU A 167 21.97 9.16 -2.63
CA LEU A 167 23.19 9.95 -2.58
C LEU A 167 24.30 9.31 -1.74
N ALA A 168 23.94 8.49 -0.74
CA ALA A 168 24.92 7.71 0.02
C ALA A 168 25.55 6.58 -0.81
N GLU A 169 24.83 6.05 -1.80
CA GLU A 169 25.33 5.01 -2.73
C GLU A 169 26.04 5.62 -3.94
N ASN A 170 25.46 6.65 -4.53
CA ASN A 170 25.99 7.39 -5.68
C ASN A 170 25.87 8.89 -5.41
N PRO A 171 26.97 9.57 -5.01
CA PRO A 171 26.96 11.02 -4.75
C PRO A 171 26.70 11.90 -5.98
N ARG A 172 26.79 11.34 -7.20
CA ARG A 172 26.59 12.05 -8.46
C ARG A 172 25.66 11.27 -9.39
N PRO A 173 24.39 11.07 -9.00
CA PRO A 173 23.46 10.27 -9.78
C PRO A 173 23.03 10.99 -11.06
N GLU A 174 22.61 10.23 -12.07
CA GLU A 174 21.91 10.73 -13.24
C GLU A 174 20.49 11.17 -12.88
N LYS A 175 19.90 12.07 -13.68
CA LYS A 175 18.47 12.44 -13.56
C LYS A 175 17.54 11.23 -13.68
N GLN A 176 17.91 10.23 -14.49
CA GLN A 176 17.14 8.99 -14.65
C GLN A 176 17.20 8.13 -13.38
N GLU A 177 18.38 7.95 -12.79
CA GLU A 177 18.55 7.21 -11.53
C GLU A 177 17.74 7.84 -10.39
N ILE A 178 17.63 9.18 -10.38
CA ILE A 178 16.78 9.90 -9.42
C ILE A 178 15.30 9.57 -9.63
N GLU A 179 14.78 9.62 -10.87
CA GLU A 179 13.39 9.24 -11.16
C GLU A 179 13.12 7.78 -10.79
N ASP A 180 14.01 6.87 -11.17
CA ASP A 180 13.89 5.43 -10.91
C ASP A 180 13.94 5.11 -9.42
N SER A 181 14.72 5.88 -8.63
CA SER A 181 14.79 5.68 -7.18
C SER A 181 13.47 5.97 -6.46
N MET A 182 12.59 6.78 -7.04
CA MET A 182 11.35 7.25 -6.41
C MET A 182 10.15 6.28 -6.61
N ASP A 183 10.40 5.05 -7.05
CA ASP A 183 9.41 4.00 -7.31
C ASP A 183 8.53 3.60 -6.10
N GLY A 184 8.97 3.94 -4.88
CA GLY A 184 8.31 3.59 -3.62
C GLY A 184 7.62 4.71 -2.87
N ASN A 185 7.75 5.97 -3.31
CA ASN A 185 7.24 7.10 -2.56
C ASN A 185 5.95 7.67 -3.18
N ILE A 186 4.83 7.55 -2.47
CA ILE A 186 3.55 8.09 -2.94
C ILE A 186 3.34 9.51 -2.41
N CYS A 187 2.97 10.43 -3.30
CA CYS A 187 2.50 11.76 -2.95
C CYS A 187 1.14 12.04 -3.59
N ARG A 188 0.14 12.37 -2.77
CA ARG A 188 -1.22 12.71 -3.23
C ARG A 188 -1.41 14.21 -3.51
N CYS A 189 -0.46 15.07 -3.14
CA CYS A 189 -0.60 16.53 -3.21
C CYS A 189 0.09 17.18 -4.41
N THR A 190 1.37 16.89 -4.63
CA THR A 190 2.28 17.75 -5.43
C THR A 190 2.26 17.47 -6.93
N GLY A 191 1.70 16.34 -7.36
CA GLY A 191 1.84 15.85 -8.73
C GLY A 191 3.28 15.49 -9.09
N TYR A 192 4.16 15.26 -8.10
CA TYR A 192 5.58 14.90 -8.22
C TYR A 192 6.51 15.92 -8.88
N ARG A 193 6.03 16.79 -9.79
CA ARG A 193 6.87 17.71 -10.57
C ARG A 193 7.82 18.52 -9.68
N SER A 194 7.32 19.19 -8.64
CA SER A 194 8.17 20.00 -7.75
C SER A 194 9.15 19.17 -6.92
N ILE A 195 8.80 17.94 -6.57
CA ILE A 195 9.70 17.00 -5.89
C ILE A 195 10.83 16.62 -6.84
N LEU A 196 10.51 16.22 -8.07
CA LEU A 196 11.52 15.87 -9.06
C LEU A 196 12.41 17.06 -9.43
N THR A 197 11.86 18.28 -9.54
CA THR A 197 12.69 19.50 -9.69
C THR A 197 13.69 19.62 -8.54
N ALA A 198 13.26 19.44 -7.30
CA ALA A 198 14.14 19.48 -6.13
C ALA A 198 15.21 18.39 -6.18
N MET A 199 14.82 17.14 -6.43
CA MET A 199 15.73 15.99 -6.37
C MET A 199 16.72 15.98 -7.53
N LYS A 200 16.27 16.30 -8.74
CA LYS A 200 17.15 16.39 -9.92
C LYS A 200 18.21 17.47 -9.81
N SER A 201 18.04 18.46 -8.94
CA SER A 201 19.10 19.45 -8.67
C SER A 201 20.39 18.82 -8.13
N PHE A 202 20.33 17.60 -7.60
CA PHE A 202 21.48 16.82 -7.14
C PHE A 202 22.13 15.98 -8.24
N ALA A 203 21.58 15.98 -9.46
CA ALA A 203 22.13 15.20 -10.55
C ALA A 203 23.54 15.68 -10.94
N LYS A 204 24.33 14.78 -11.56
CA LYS A 204 25.72 15.06 -11.94
C LYS A 204 25.90 16.31 -12.82
N ASP A 205 24.90 16.64 -13.62
CA ASP A 205 24.87 17.74 -14.60
C ASP A 205 24.29 19.04 -14.03
N GLU A 206 23.96 19.07 -12.74
CA GLU A 206 23.37 20.23 -12.04
C GLU A 206 24.32 20.75 -10.95
N LYS A 207 23.85 20.84 -9.69
CA LYS A 207 24.64 21.23 -8.52
C LYS A 207 24.70 20.03 -7.56
N PRO A 208 25.48 18.97 -7.87
CA PRO A 208 25.66 17.86 -6.95
C PRO A 208 26.24 18.37 -5.63
N ILE A 209 25.97 17.66 -4.53
CA ILE A 209 26.56 17.98 -3.22
C ILE A 209 27.80 17.15 -2.97
N ASP A 210 28.66 17.61 -2.07
CA ASP A 210 29.78 16.81 -1.60
C ASP A 210 29.31 15.73 -0.62
N ILE A 211 30.02 14.61 -0.54
CA ILE A 211 29.62 13.49 0.33
C ILE A 211 29.71 13.86 1.82
N GLU A 212 30.59 14.78 2.16
CA GLU A 212 30.76 15.34 3.50
C GLU A 212 29.55 16.20 3.91
N ASP A 213 28.88 16.83 2.95
CA ASP A 213 27.68 17.66 3.19
C ASP A 213 26.42 16.82 3.44
N LEU A 214 26.42 15.54 3.02
CA LEU A 214 25.38 14.57 3.37
C LEU A 214 25.40 14.23 4.87
N ASN A 215 26.59 14.15 5.46
CA ASN A 215 26.79 13.70 6.83
C ASN A 215 27.38 14.81 7.70
N ARG A 216 26.56 15.79 8.10
CA ARG A 216 26.96 16.83 9.08
C ARG A 216 27.37 16.26 10.44
N ILE A 217 27.00 15.01 10.74
CA ILE A 217 27.56 14.26 11.86
C ILE A 217 28.94 13.77 11.43
N LYS A 218 29.97 14.57 11.74
CA LYS A 218 31.37 14.14 11.66
C LYS A 218 31.49 12.76 12.30
N CYS A 219 32.09 11.85 11.55
CA CYS A 219 32.50 10.53 11.99
C CYS A 219 33.39 10.65 13.24
N LEU A 220 32.80 10.74 14.42
CA LEU A 220 33.51 10.58 15.69
C LEU A 220 33.73 9.08 15.86
N ASN A 221 34.96 8.65 15.51
CA ASN A 221 35.51 7.30 15.54
C ASN A 221 35.26 6.41 14.32
N LYS A 222 36.18 6.52 13.34
CA LYS A 222 36.65 5.35 12.58
C LYS A 222 37.46 4.42 13.51
N SER A 223 36.82 3.83 14.52
CA SER A 223 37.24 2.55 15.11
C SER A 223 36.18 2.03 16.09
N LYS A 224 35.48 0.99 15.69
CA LYS A 224 35.41 -0.33 16.31
C LYS A 224 34.24 -1.10 15.67
N SER A 225 34.47 -2.40 15.54
CA SER A 225 33.58 -3.44 15.03
C SER A 225 32.09 -3.15 15.14
N CYS A 226 31.35 -3.55 14.11
CA CYS A 226 29.89 -3.64 14.10
C CYS A 226 29.36 -4.08 15.47
N LEU A 227 28.23 -3.50 15.92
CA LEU A 227 27.51 -3.90 17.14
C LEU A 227 27.00 -5.35 17.11
N ARG A 228 27.33 -6.10 16.06
CA ARG A 228 26.86 -7.44 15.80
C ARG A 228 27.54 -8.39 16.77
N SER A 229 26.77 -8.91 17.72
CA SER A 229 27.20 -9.99 18.59
C SER A 229 27.26 -11.28 17.79
N ASP A 230 28.33 -12.07 17.97
CA ASP A 230 28.45 -13.45 17.47
C ASP A 230 27.55 -14.43 18.24
N LYS A 231 26.64 -13.90 19.06
CA LYS A 231 25.83 -14.66 19.98
C LYS A 231 24.44 -14.91 19.44
N ASN A 232 23.96 -16.13 19.60
CA ASN A 232 22.55 -16.46 19.36
C ASN A 232 21.65 -15.65 20.30
N VAL A 233 20.57 -15.10 19.74
CA VAL A 233 19.54 -14.37 20.53
C VAL A 233 18.31 -15.25 20.66
N HIS A 234 17.77 -15.34 21.86
CA HIS A 234 16.48 -15.97 22.10
C HIS A 234 15.67 -15.14 23.09
N LEU A 235 14.50 -14.72 22.63
CA LEU A 235 13.55 -13.90 23.38
C LEU A 235 12.25 -14.67 23.55
N ILE A 236 11.70 -14.61 24.77
CA ILE A 236 10.44 -15.27 25.11
C ILE A 236 9.46 -14.20 25.60
N GLN A 237 8.30 -14.13 24.97
CA GLN A 237 7.20 -13.28 25.38
C GLN A 237 5.90 -14.09 25.40
N ASP A 238 5.29 -14.21 26.58
CA ASP A 238 4.12 -15.04 26.83
C ASP A 238 4.31 -16.50 26.33
N GLN A 239 3.61 -16.89 25.26
CA GLN A 239 3.67 -18.21 24.63
C GLN A 239 4.44 -18.21 23.29
N ALA A 240 5.04 -17.08 22.91
CA ALA A 240 5.75 -16.94 21.64
C ALA A 240 7.25 -16.71 21.85
N GLU A 241 8.05 -17.20 20.90
CA GLU A 241 9.50 -17.20 20.97
C GLU A 241 10.12 -16.61 19.70
N TRP A 242 11.20 -15.86 19.85
CA TRP A 242 11.97 -15.28 18.75
C TRP A 242 13.44 -15.69 18.85
N PHE A 243 13.95 -16.31 17.79
CA PHE A 243 15.32 -16.79 17.67
C PHE A 243 16.08 -16.01 16.59
N VAL A 244 17.34 -15.68 16.86
CA VAL A 244 18.30 -15.15 15.87
C VAL A 244 19.50 -16.10 15.83
N PRO A 245 19.40 -17.21 15.08
CA PRO A 245 20.54 -18.11 14.87
C PRO A 245 21.68 -17.42 14.11
N LYS A 246 22.92 -17.80 14.43
CA LYS A 246 24.14 -17.29 13.78
C LYS A 246 24.77 -18.26 12.78
N ASP A 247 24.36 -19.53 12.81
CA ASP A 247 24.91 -20.56 11.95
C ASP A 247 23.84 -21.58 11.52
N MET A 248 24.18 -22.36 10.50
CA MET A 248 23.32 -23.41 9.96
C MET A 248 23.03 -24.53 10.96
N LYS A 249 23.96 -24.81 11.88
CA LYS A 249 23.79 -25.87 12.88
C LYS A 249 22.63 -25.54 13.83
N THR A 250 22.66 -24.34 14.41
CA THR A 250 21.64 -23.82 15.31
C THR A 250 20.29 -23.75 14.60
N LEU A 251 20.26 -23.31 13.34
CA LEU A 251 19.02 -23.34 12.55
C LEU A 251 18.45 -24.76 12.41
N ASN A 252 19.28 -25.74 12.07
CA ASN A 252 18.83 -27.13 11.93
C ASN A 252 18.33 -27.72 13.26
N ASP A 253 18.99 -27.40 14.37
CA ASP A 253 18.55 -27.80 15.71
C ASP A 253 17.15 -27.22 16.02
N LEU A 254 16.94 -25.93 15.74
CA LEU A 254 15.63 -25.28 15.91
C LEU A 254 14.55 -25.88 15.01
N LEU A 255 14.85 -26.12 13.73
CA LEU A 255 13.91 -26.73 12.79
C LEU A 255 13.52 -28.15 13.20
N SER A 256 14.46 -28.92 13.77
CA SER A 256 14.19 -30.26 14.31
C SER A 256 13.31 -30.18 15.56
N GLN A 257 13.67 -29.29 16.48
CA GLN A 257 12.98 -29.09 17.75
C GLN A 257 11.52 -28.65 17.56
N PHE A 258 11.28 -27.70 16.64
CA PHE A 258 9.96 -27.15 16.38
C PHE A 258 9.24 -27.82 15.19
N SER A 259 9.60 -29.07 14.87
CA SER A 259 9.05 -29.81 13.73
C SER A 259 7.53 -29.99 13.76
N SER A 260 6.91 -29.97 14.94
CA SER A 260 5.44 -30.02 15.13
C SER A 260 4.80 -28.70 15.56
N THR A 261 5.58 -27.62 15.66
CA THR A 261 5.12 -26.30 16.13
C THR A 261 4.97 -25.33 14.94
N PRO A 262 3.89 -24.53 14.87
CA PRO A 262 3.78 -23.47 13.87
C PRO A 262 4.88 -22.42 14.07
N TYR A 263 5.85 -22.39 13.17
CA TYR A 263 6.94 -21.42 13.17
C TYR A 263 6.97 -20.60 11.88
N ARG A 264 7.60 -19.43 11.95
CA ARG A 264 7.86 -18.55 10.82
C ARG A 264 9.36 -18.33 10.66
N LEU A 265 9.88 -18.65 9.48
CA LEU A 265 11.20 -18.19 9.07
C LEU A 265 11.09 -16.72 8.65
N VAL A 266 11.86 -15.86 9.30
CA VAL A 266 11.85 -14.42 9.08
C VAL A 266 13.09 -14.03 8.28
N SER A 267 12.87 -13.32 7.18
CA SER A 267 13.90 -12.66 6.39
C SER A 267 13.57 -11.17 6.29
N GLY A 268 13.09 -10.68 5.15
CA GLY A 268 12.60 -9.29 4.99
C GLY A 268 11.31 -8.96 5.72
N ASN A 269 10.54 -9.97 6.13
CA ASN A 269 9.18 -9.86 6.68
C ASN A 269 8.17 -9.14 5.77
N THR A 270 8.48 -8.94 4.49
CA THR A 270 7.66 -8.11 3.58
C THR A 270 6.31 -8.73 3.21
N SER A 271 6.15 -10.06 3.39
CA SER A 271 4.87 -10.75 3.13
C SER A 271 3.74 -10.31 4.05
N VAL A 272 4.02 -9.79 5.27
CA VAL A 272 2.97 -9.27 6.15
C VAL A 272 2.26 -8.05 5.57
N GLY A 273 2.90 -7.35 4.61
CA GLY A 273 2.27 -6.26 3.88
C GLY A 273 1.20 -6.73 2.89
N ILE A 274 1.20 -8.01 2.52
CA ILE A 274 0.25 -8.62 1.58
C ILE A 274 -0.73 -9.51 2.38
N TYR A 275 -0.19 -10.45 3.14
CA TYR A 275 -0.94 -11.43 3.93
C TYR A 275 -0.89 -11.07 5.43
N LYS A 276 -1.65 -10.03 5.81
CA LYS A 276 -1.70 -9.48 7.19
C LYS A 276 -2.26 -10.45 8.23
N SER A 277 -2.91 -11.52 7.79
CA SER A 277 -3.59 -12.50 8.64
C SER A 277 -2.79 -13.80 8.80
N ASP A 278 -1.60 -13.92 8.21
CA ASP A 278 -0.75 -15.09 8.38
C ASP A 278 -0.33 -15.22 9.86
N GLY A 279 -0.64 -16.37 10.47
CA GLY A 279 -0.40 -16.67 11.88
C GLY A 279 -1.71 -16.79 12.69
N PRO A 280 -1.64 -16.68 14.04
CA PRO A 280 -0.45 -16.40 14.86
C PRO A 280 0.58 -17.53 14.79
N PHE A 281 1.86 -17.18 14.91
CA PHE A 281 2.96 -18.15 15.02
C PHE A 281 3.47 -18.20 16.46
N GLN A 282 3.86 -19.39 16.93
CA GLN A 282 4.44 -19.54 18.26
C GLN A 282 5.96 -19.32 18.25
N VAL A 283 6.60 -19.52 17.10
CA VAL A 283 8.05 -19.41 16.97
C VAL A 283 8.40 -18.57 15.75
N TYR A 284 9.34 -17.64 15.91
CA TYR A 284 9.92 -16.84 14.86
C TYR A 284 11.43 -17.11 14.81
N ILE A 285 11.97 -17.39 13.63
CA ILE A 285 13.40 -17.68 13.44
C ILE A 285 13.96 -16.72 12.39
N ASP A 286 14.76 -15.75 12.81
CA ASP A 286 15.37 -14.74 11.94
C ASP A 286 16.64 -15.27 11.27
N LEU A 287 16.61 -15.37 9.94
CA LEU A 287 17.67 -15.93 9.13
C LEU A 287 18.76 -14.92 8.73
N LYS A 288 18.61 -13.63 9.04
CA LYS A 288 19.50 -12.55 8.56
C LYS A 288 20.95 -12.66 9.01
N SER A 289 21.24 -13.48 10.03
CA SER A 289 22.59 -13.62 10.58
C SER A 289 23.33 -14.88 10.15
N ILE A 290 22.75 -15.68 9.26
CA ILE A 290 23.39 -16.90 8.74
C ILE A 290 24.08 -16.56 7.41
N GLU A 291 25.40 -16.35 7.44
CA GLU A 291 26.20 -15.91 6.28
C GLU A 291 26.10 -16.88 5.10
N GLU A 292 26.05 -18.18 5.38
CA GLU A 292 26.01 -19.24 4.36
C GLU A 292 24.81 -19.09 3.43
N LEU A 293 23.69 -18.51 3.88
CA LEU A 293 22.49 -18.35 3.05
C LEU A 293 22.56 -17.17 2.06
N TYR A 294 23.65 -16.40 2.06
CA TYR A 294 23.84 -15.22 1.19
C TYR A 294 24.80 -15.47 0.01
N MET A 295 25.19 -16.72 -0.25
CA MET A 295 26.15 -17.01 -1.33
C MET A 295 25.65 -16.54 -2.70
N ILE A 296 26.55 -15.93 -3.47
CA ILE A 296 26.37 -15.60 -4.89
C ILE A 296 27.62 -16.10 -5.59
N GLU A 297 27.49 -17.22 -6.31
CA GLU A 297 28.62 -17.89 -6.93
C GLU A 297 28.35 -18.08 -8.43
N LYS A 298 29.32 -17.70 -9.26
CA LYS A 298 29.26 -17.90 -10.69
C LYS A 298 30.35 -18.90 -11.11
N TYR A 299 29.93 -19.91 -11.84
CA TYR A 299 30.77 -20.90 -12.50
C TYR A 299 30.49 -20.84 -14.01
N ASP A 300 31.36 -21.44 -14.83
CA ASP A 300 31.13 -21.50 -16.29
C ASP A 300 29.86 -22.28 -16.66
N SER A 301 29.48 -23.25 -15.82
CA SER A 301 28.33 -24.12 -16.04
C SER A 301 27.02 -23.66 -15.38
N LEU A 302 27.09 -22.78 -14.38
CA LEU A 302 25.93 -22.32 -13.62
C LEU A 302 26.21 -21.07 -12.78
N VAL A 303 25.15 -20.35 -12.45
CA VAL A 303 25.10 -19.37 -11.36
C VAL A 303 24.31 -19.96 -10.21
N LYS A 304 24.83 -19.89 -8.98
CA LYS A 304 24.20 -20.38 -7.76
C LYS A 304 23.95 -19.22 -6.78
N ILE A 305 22.72 -19.14 -6.26
CA ILE A 305 22.26 -18.03 -5.41
C ILE A 305 21.61 -18.59 -4.13
N GLY A 306 22.01 -18.06 -2.98
CA GLY A 306 21.52 -18.41 -1.66
C GLY A 306 20.18 -17.81 -1.28
N SER A 307 19.44 -18.50 -0.42
CA SER A 307 18.05 -18.16 -0.07
C SER A 307 17.85 -16.79 0.55
N GLN A 308 18.84 -16.24 1.25
CA GLN A 308 18.71 -14.93 1.90
C GLN A 308 19.14 -13.76 1.01
N VAL A 309 19.63 -14.03 -0.20
CA VAL A 309 19.96 -12.97 -1.17
C VAL A 309 18.70 -12.13 -1.43
N THR A 310 18.83 -10.82 -1.19
CA THR A 310 17.74 -9.86 -1.38
C THR A 310 17.42 -9.71 -2.87
N LEU A 311 16.20 -9.27 -3.20
CA LEU A 311 15.83 -8.99 -4.59
C LEU A 311 16.74 -7.93 -5.21
N THR A 312 17.16 -6.90 -4.46
CA THR A 312 18.13 -5.91 -4.94
C THR A 312 19.47 -6.55 -5.28
N SER A 313 20.05 -7.36 -4.38
CA SER A 313 21.33 -8.04 -4.65
C SER A 313 21.22 -9.05 -5.80
N LEU A 314 20.08 -9.75 -5.92
CA LEU A 314 19.79 -10.66 -7.02
C LEU A 314 19.74 -9.93 -8.38
N ILE A 315 19.03 -8.80 -8.44
CA ILE A 315 18.97 -7.96 -9.65
C ILE A 315 20.37 -7.55 -10.07
N ASN A 316 21.19 -7.05 -9.13
CA ASN A 316 22.55 -6.61 -9.44
C ASN A 316 23.42 -7.77 -9.94
N ALA A 317 23.36 -8.94 -9.30
CA ALA A 317 24.11 -10.13 -9.73
C ALA A 317 23.67 -10.59 -11.14
N PHE A 318 22.38 -10.56 -11.44
CA PHE A 318 21.88 -10.90 -12.77
C PHE A 318 22.32 -9.90 -13.85
N GLU A 319 22.32 -8.60 -13.56
CA GLU A 319 22.87 -7.59 -14.48
C GLU A 319 24.36 -7.83 -14.72
N GLU A 320 25.14 -8.05 -13.67
CA GLU A 320 26.58 -8.29 -13.76
C GLU A 320 26.90 -9.54 -14.60
N PHE A 321 26.24 -10.66 -14.28
CA PHE A 321 26.51 -11.95 -14.92
C PHE A 321 25.96 -12.04 -16.34
N SER A 322 25.03 -11.15 -16.73
CA SER A 322 24.49 -11.11 -18.09
C SER A 322 25.52 -10.78 -19.18
N SER A 323 26.67 -10.22 -18.80
CA SER A 323 27.80 -9.97 -19.70
C SER A 323 28.53 -11.24 -20.17
N SER A 324 28.19 -12.40 -19.60
CA SER A 324 28.89 -13.67 -19.83
C SER A 324 28.16 -14.56 -20.84
N SER A 325 28.93 -15.28 -21.64
CA SER A 325 28.37 -16.11 -22.72
C SER A 325 27.34 -17.12 -22.20
N GLY A 326 26.16 -17.11 -22.80
CA GLY A 326 25.03 -17.97 -22.44
C GLY A 326 24.20 -17.48 -21.25
N PHE A 327 24.63 -16.44 -20.53
CA PHE A 327 23.90 -15.85 -19.40
C PHE A 327 23.21 -14.52 -19.75
N GLU A 328 23.20 -14.10 -21.02
CA GLU A 328 22.64 -12.82 -21.48
C GLU A 328 21.15 -12.67 -21.10
N TYR A 329 20.43 -13.79 -21.00
CA TYR A 329 19.03 -13.81 -20.56
C TYR A 329 18.81 -13.30 -19.12
N LEU A 330 19.85 -13.32 -18.27
CA LEU A 330 19.76 -12.80 -16.90
C LEU A 330 19.44 -11.30 -16.89
N HIS A 331 19.84 -10.53 -17.90
CA HIS A 331 19.44 -9.13 -18.06
C HIS A 331 17.91 -9.00 -18.18
N THR A 332 17.27 -9.90 -18.93
CA THR A 332 15.81 -9.94 -19.08
C THR A 332 15.13 -10.25 -17.74
N LEU A 333 15.69 -11.16 -16.95
CA LEU A 333 15.18 -11.47 -15.62
C LEU A 333 15.37 -10.30 -14.66
N ALA A 334 16.55 -9.66 -14.65
CA ALA A 334 16.83 -8.49 -13.84
C ALA A 334 15.85 -7.35 -14.12
N HIS A 335 15.58 -7.05 -15.40
CA HIS A 335 14.59 -6.04 -15.81
C HIS A 335 13.18 -6.36 -15.32
N HIS A 336 12.78 -7.63 -15.35
CA HIS A 336 11.51 -8.07 -14.80
C HIS A 336 11.46 -7.88 -13.28
N LEU A 337 12.47 -8.35 -12.56
CA LEU A 337 12.54 -8.29 -11.10
C LEU A 337 12.60 -6.85 -10.58
N LYS A 338 13.16 -5.90 -11.34
CA LYS A 338 13.11 -4.44 -11.04
C LYS A 338 11.69 -3.91 -10.88
N LYS A 339 10.70 -4.54 -11.54
CA LYS A 339 9.27 -4.17 -11.46
C LYS A 339 8.57 -4.75 -10.22
N ILE A 340 9.26 -5.54 -9.39
CA ILE A 340 8.70 -6.06 -8.13
C ILE A 340 8.73 -4.97 -7.07
N ALA A 341 7.54 -4.62 -6.55
CA ALA A 341 7.39 -3.67 -5.46
C ALA A 341 8.18 -2.37 -5.71
N ASN A 342 8.77 -1.81 -4.65
CA ASN A 342 9.66 -0.67 -4.71
C ASN A 342 11.01 -1.00 -4.08
N ARG A 343 11.99 -0.10 -4.24
CA ARG A 343 13.36 -0.31 -3.77
C ARG A 343 13.46 -0.63 -2.27
N GLY A 344 12.71 0.07 -1.42
CA GLY A 344 12.72 -0.17 0.04
C GLY A 344 12.26 -1.59 0.42
N VAL A 345 11.29 -2.13 -0.32
CA VAL A 345 10.85 -3.53 -0.17
C VAL A 345 11.92 -4.49 -0.73
N ARG A 346 12.43 -4.25 -1.94
CA ARG A 346 13.44 -5.13 -2.58
C ARG A 346 14.75 -5.24 -1.80
N ASN A 347 15.13 -4.17 -1.09
CA ASN A 347 16.33 -4.15 -0.23
C ASN A 347 16.27 -5.10 0.96
N THR A 348 15.07 -5.58 1.33
CA THR A 348 14.89 -6.48 2.48
C THR A 348 14.24 -7.81 2.09
N ALA A 349 13.41 -7.83 1.05
CA ALA A 349 12.77 -9.04 0.55
C ALA A 349 13.80 -9.99 -0.08
N SER A 350 13.84 -11.24 0.39
CA SER A 350 14.58 -12.33 -0.23
C SER A 350 13.80 -12.95 -1.39
N TRP A 351 14.48 -13.46 -2.43
CA TRP A 351 13.82 -14.22 -3.49
C TRP A 351 13.15 -15.50 -2.95
N SER A 352 13.75 -16.16 -1.97
CA SER A 352 13.21 -17.40 -1.36
C SER A 352 11.91 -17.14 -0.63
N GLY A 353 11.83 -16.06 0.16
CA GLY A 353 10.60 -15.62 0.82
C GLY A 353 9.47 -15.32 -0.16
N ASN A 354 9.77 -14.74 -1.33
CA ASN A 354 8.77 -14.54 -2.38
C ASN A 354 8.23 -15.87 -2.92
N LEU A 355 9.12 -16.85 -3.15
CA LEU A 355 8.75 -18.17 -3.65
C LEU A 355 8.01 -19.01 -2.60
N CYS A 356 8.41 -18.93 -1.32
CA CYS A 356 7.68 -19.57 -0.21
C CYS A 356 6.28 -18.97 -0.08
N MET A 357 6.13 -17.65 -0.27
CA MET A 357 4.82 -17.01 -0.25
C MET A 357 3.91 -17.55 -1.37
N LYS A 358 4.43 -17.80 -2.58
CA LYS A 358 3.68 -18.48 -3.65
C LYS A 358 3.30 -19.92 -3.29
N ASN A 359 4.17 -20.65 -2.61
CA ASN A 359 3.89 -22.02 -2.14
C ASN A 359 2.74 -22.03 -1.11
N PHE A 360 2.74 -21.09 -0.14
CA PHE A 360 1.66 -20.98 0.84
C PHE A 360 0.36 -20.41 0.25
N HIS A 361 0.48 -19.46 -0.67
CA HIS A 361 -0.62 -18.71 -1.27
C HIS A 361 -0.56 -18.85 -2.79
N LYS A 362 -1.18 -19.89 -3.31
CA LYS A 362 -1.09 -20.28 -4.73
C LYS A 362 -1.63 -19.22 -5.69
N GLU A 363 -2.54 -18.37 -5.25
CA GLU A 363 -3.07 -17.25 -6.03
C GLU A 363 -2.08 -16.10 -6.18
N PHE A 364 -1.01 -16.04 -5.36
CA PHE A 364 -0.01 -14.97 -5.43
C PHE A 364 0.62 -14.89 -6.83
N PRO A 365 0.61 -13.74 -7.53
CA PRO A 365 1.22 -13.60 -8.85
C PRO A 365 2.75 -13.39 -8.73
N SER A 366 3.48 -14.44 -8.34
CA SER A 366 4.93 -14.37 -8.11
C SER A 366 5.71 -14.15 -9.40
N ASP A 367 6.31 -12.97 -9.53
CA ASP A 367 7.27 -12.64 -10.59
C ASP A 367 8.57 -13.47 -10.46
N VAL A 368 8.98 -13.80 -9.22
CA VAL A 368 10.17 -14.65 -8.99
C VAL A 368 9.93 -16.07 -9.51
N PHE A 369 8.75 -16.64 -9.26
CA PHE A 369 8.37 -17.94 -9.82
C PHE A 369 8.43 -17.92 -11.35
N ILE A 370 7.82 -16.92 -11.98
CA ILE A 370 7.84 -16.76 -13.45
C ILE A 370 9.29 -16.70 -13.96
N CYS A 371 10.13 -15.86 -13.37
CA CYS A 371 11.54 -15.75 -13.80
C CYS A 371 12.31 -17.08 -13.64
N LEU A 372 12.18 -17.75 -12.49
CA LEU A 372 12.96 -18.96 -12.19
C LEU A 372 12.47 -20.17 -12.99
N GLU A 373 11.16 -20.36 -13.16
CA GLU A 373 10.60 -21.46 -13.94
C GLU A 373 10.93 -21.27 -15.43
N THR A 374 10.82 -20.04 -15.96
CA THR A 374 11.22 -19.74 -17.35
C THR A 374 12.70 -20.02 -17.59
N ALA A 375 13.55 -19.74 -16.61
CA ALA A 375 14.98 -20.02 -16.66
C ALA A 375 15.32 -21.51 -16.42
N ASN A 376 14.35 -22.35 -16.07
CA ASN A 376 14.54 -23.74 -15.66
C ASN A 376 15.54 -23.87 -14.50
N ALA A 377 15.36 -23.00 -13.51
CA ALA A 377 16.16 -23.02 -12.29
C ALA A 377 16.03 -24.36 -11.55
N GLN A 378 17.09 -24.73 -10.84
CA GLN A 378 17.14 -25.91 -9.99
C GLN A 378 17.19 -25.46 -8.53
N LEU A 379 16.15 -25.74 -7.75
CA LEU A 379 16.01 -25.35 -6.36
C LEU A 379 16.58 -26.43 -5.45
N THR A 380 17.47 -26.06 -4.53
CA THR A 380 17.99 -26.96 -3.49
C THR A 380 17.20 -26.75 -2.21
N VAL A 381 16.49 -27.80 -1.76
CA VAL A 381 15.78 -27.82 -0.48
C VAL A 381 16.49 -28.79 0.46
N THR A 382 16.66 -28.38 1.72
CA THR A 382 17.39 -29.15 2.74
C THR A 382 16.48 -29.48 3.93
N THR A 383 16.72 -30.63 4.56
CA THR A 383 16.13 -31.01 5.85
C THR A 383 17.13 -30.75 6.99
N PRO A 384 16.68 -30.71 8.25
CA PRO A 384 17.58 -30.55 9.40
C PRO A 384 18.67 -31.62 9.51
N SER A 385 18.41 -32.83 8.99
CA SER A 385 19.39 -33.92 8.90
C SER A 385 20.46 -33.72 7.81
N GLY A 386 20.42 -32.61 7.06
CA GLY A 386 21.35 -32.31 5.97
C GLY A 386 21.01 -32.97 4.63
N ILE A 387 19.89 -33.68 4.52
CA ILE A 387 19.47 -34.29 3.26
C ILE A 387 19.00 -33.19 2.31
N SER A 388 19.61 -33.15 1.12
CA SER A 388 19.28 -32.18 0.07
C SER A 388 18.49 -32.83 -1.06
N LYS A 389 17.47 -32.13 -1.56
CA LYS A 389 16.71 -32.49 -2.77
C LYS A 389 16.75 -31.34 -3.76
N ILE A 390 16.96 -31.66 -5.04
CA ILE A 390 16.84 -30.71 -6.14
C ILE A 390 15.44 -30.80 -6.74
N LEU A 391 14.79 -29.66 -6.96
CA LEU A 391 13.42 -29.53 -7.46
C LEU A 391 13.33 -28.43 -8.52
N SER A 392 12.41 -28.53 -9.47
CA SER A 392 11.99 -27.36 -10.24
C SER A 392 11.17 -26.38 -9.39
N PRO A 393 11.06 -25.10 -9.76
CA PRO A 393 10.13 -24.18 -9.12
C PRO A 393 8.69 -24.69 -9.10
N LEU A 394 8.21 -25.32 -10.18
CA LEU A 394 6.88 -25.94 -10.22
C LEU A 394 6.73 -27.08 -9.20
N GLU A 395 7.70 -27.99 -9.09
CA GLU A 395 7.68 -29.07 -8.10
C GLU A 395 7.71 -28.52 -6.66
N PHE A 396 8.45 -27.44 -6.43
CA PHE A 396 8.51 -26.76 -5.14
C PHE A 396 7.15 -26.20 -4.70
N MET A 397 6.27 -25.79 -5.63
CA MET A 397 4.93 -25.27 -5.27
C MET A 397 4.06 -26.30 -4.54
N SER A 398 4.31 -27.60 -4.74
CA SER A 398 3.55 -28.67 -4.08
C SER A 398 4.24 -29.24 -2.84
N LEU A 399 5.40 -28.70 -2.46
CA LEU A 399 6.18 -29.23 -1.34
C LEU A 399 5.70 -28.67 0.01
N PRO A 400 5.33 -29.51 0.99
CA PRO A 400 5.07 -29.05 2.36
C PRO A 400 6.37 -28.55 3.02
N LEU A 401 6.39 -27.29 3.46
CA LEU A 401 7.60 -26.60 3.94
C LEU A 401 7.95 -26.84 5.43
N GLN A 402 7.08 -27.51 6.20
CA GLN A 402 7.39 -27.83 7.60
C GLN A 402 8.69 -28.63 7.71
N SER A 403 9.58 -28.18 8.61
CA SER A 403 10.93 -28.71 8.84
C SER A 403 11.80 -28.77 7.57
N LYS A 404 11.62 -27.85 6.62
CA LYS A 404 12.44 -27.75 5.41
C LYS A 404 12.92 -26.33 5.20
N LEU A 405 14.11 -26.21 4.61
CA LEU A 405 14.71 -24.95 4.23
C LEU A 405 14.98 -24.93 2.73
N LEU A 406 14.37 -23.99 2.02
CA LEU A 406 14.81 -23.62 0.68
C LEU A 406 16.20 -22.96 0.82
N TYR A 407 17.25 -23.65 0.37
CA TYR A 407 18.64 -23.29 0.64
C TYR A 407 19.24 -22.39 -0.44
N SER A 408 19.09 -22.78 -1.71
CA SER A 408 19.63 -22.04 -2.87
C SER A 408 18.86 -22.37 -4.15
N PHE A 409 19.07 -21.59 -5.20
CA PHE A 409 18.77 -22.02 -6.57
C PHE A 409 20.04 -21.97 -7.45
N SER A 410 20.02 -22.70 -8.56
CA SER A 410 21.00 -22.52 -9.64
C SER A 410 20.35 -22.40 -11.00
N VAL A 411 20.94 -21.60 -11.88
CA VAL A 411 20.54 -21.44 -13.29
C VAL A 411 21.75 -21.67 -14.21
N SER A 412 21.53 -22.26 -15.37
CA SER A 412 22.58 -22.64 -16.33
C SER A 412 22.64 -21.68 -17.53
N PRO A 413 23.75 -21.63 -18.28
CA PRO A 413 23.80 -20.88 -19.52
C PRO A 413 22.83 -21.48 -20.55
N LEU A 414 22.20 -20.63 -21.34
CA LEU A 414 21.36 -21.02 -22.47
C LEU A 414 22.20 -21.15 -23.74
N THR A 415 21.75 -21.99 -24.68
CA THR A 415 22.36 -22.10 -26.01
C THR A 415 21.98 -20.91 -26.88
N GLN A 416 22.79 -20.60 -27.90
CA GLN A 416 22.55 -19.47 -28.82
C GLN A 416 21.20 -19.55 -29.57
N ASP A 417 20.65 -20.75 -29.73
CA ASP A 417 19.35 -21.00 -30.37
C ASP A 417 18.16 -20.86 -29.41
N THR A 418 18.40 -20.49 -28.15
CA THR A 418 17.34 -20.37 -27.13
C THR A 418 16.98 -18.92 -26.89
N PHE A 419 15.71 -18.59 -27.13
CA PHE A 419 15.13 -17.28 -26.84
C PHE A 419 14.40 -17.35 -25.50
N LEU A 420 14.65 -16.37 -24.63
CA LEU A 420 13.94 -16.22 -23.35
C LEU A 420 13.39 -14.81 -23.24
N ARG A 421 12.09 -14.68 -22.96
CA ARG A 421 11.45 -13.40 -22.67
C ARG A 421 10.47 -13.48 -21.53
N THR A 422 10.32 -12.39 -20.80
CA THR A 422 9.33 -12.29 -19.73
C THR A 422 8.58 -10.97 -19.81
N TYR A 423 7.34 -10.98 -19.31
CA TYR A 423 6.45 -9.82 -19.32
C TYR A 423 5.78 -9.67 -17.97
N LYS A 424 5.55 -8.42 -17.57
CA LYS A 424 4.78 -8.08 -16.38
C LYS A 424 3.88 -6.89 -16.69
N ILE A 425 2.58 -7.15 -16.79
CA ILE A 425 1.58 -6.12 -17.08
C ILE A 425 0.79 -5.84 -15.81
N MET A 426 0.68 -4.58 -15.46
CA MET A 426 0.21 -4.10 -14.14
C MET A 426 -0.73 -2.91 -14.33
N PRO A 427 -1.57 -2.57 -13.33
CA PRO A 427 -2.38 -1.34 -13.34
C PRO A 427 -1.54 -0.05 -13.41
N ARG A 428 -0.26 -0.12 -13.05
CA ARG A 428 0.72 0.97 -13.14
C ARG A 428 2.11 0.40 -13.41
N SER A 429 3.01 1.20 -13.99
CA SER A 429 4.30 0.73 -14.51
C SER A 429 5.25 0.12 -13.47
N GLN A 430 5.10 0.43 -12.17
CA GLN A 430 5.93 -0.08 -11.08
C GLN A 430 5.13 -0.24 -9.78
N ASN A 431 5.69 -0.97 -8.80
CA ASN A 431 5.13 -1.12 -7.46
C ASN A 431 3.67 -1.62 -7.45
N ALA A 432 3.33 -2.58 -8.29
CA ALA A 432 2.01 -3.21 -8.34
C ALA A 432 2.12 -4.72 -8.61
N HIS A 433 1.07 -5.44 -8.23
CA HIS A 433 0.90 -6.82 -8.66
C HIS A 433 0.50 -6.87 -10.14
N ALA A 434 0.91 -7.94 -10.82
CA ALA A 434 0.60 -8.12 -12.22
C ALA A 434 -0.89 -8.46 -12.40
N TYR A 435 -1.52 -7.89 -13.42
CA TYR A 435 -2.74 -8.44 -14.00
C TYR A 435 -2.44 -9.78 -14.66
N VAL A 436 -1.39 -9.80 -15.50
CA VAL A 436 -0.80 -11.01 -16.07
C VAL A 436 0.72 -10.80 -16.11
N ASN A 437 1.46 -11.74 -15.58
CA ASN A 437 2.89 -11.89 -15.84
C ASN A 437 3.10 -13.18 -16.65
N ALA A 438 4.12 -13.18 -17.51
CA ALA A 438 4.35 -14.26 -18.45
C ALA A 438 5.84 -14.52 -18.65
N GLY A 439 6.15 -15.76 -19.00
CA GLY A 439 7.50 -16.22 -19.28
C GLY A 439 7.51 -17.16 -20.48
N PHE A 440 8.37 -16.88 -21.45
CA PHE A 440 8.50 -17.65 -22.68
C PHE A 440 9.95 -18.08 -22.84
N ARG A 441 10.18 -19.38 -23.05
CA ARG A 441 11.51 -19.90 -23.41
C ARG A 441 11.38 -20.92 -24.53
N PHE A 442 12.02 -20.66 -25.65
CA PHE A 442 11.91 -21.45 -26.87
C PHE A 442 13.29 -21.74 -27.43
N SER A 443 13.56 -23.01 -27.75
CA SER A 443 14.71 -23.38 -28.58
C SER A 443 14.24 -23.46 -30.04
N ILE A 444 14.80 -22.62 -30.90
CA ILE A 444 14.32 -22.38 -32.27
C ILE A 444 15.45 -22.50 -33.27
N ASP A 445 15.18 -23.04 -34.45
CA ASP A 445 16.08 -22.94 -35.59
C ASP A 445 16.06 -21.52 -36.17
N SER A 446 17.18 -20.81 -36.07
CA SER A 446 17.25 -19.38 -36.40
C SER A 446 16.96 -19.05 -37.87
N LYS A 447 16.93 -20.03 -38.77
CA LYS A 447 16.64 -19.84 -40.20
C LYS A 447 15.20 -20.17 -40.54
N THR A 448 14.69 -21.28 -40.01
CA THR A 448 13.35 -21.80 -40.35
C THR A 448 12.27 -21.39 -39.33
N MET A 449 12.70 -20.84 -38.19
CA MET A 449 11.88 -20.55 -37.01
C MET A 449 11.09 -21.77 -36.51
N VAL A 450 11.62 -22.97 -36.72
CA VAL A 450 11.06 -24.23 -36.22
C VAL A 450 11.42 -24.43 -34.75
N VAL A 451 10.42 -24.73 -33.92
CA VAL A 451 10.60 -25.02 -32.49
C VAL A 451 11.23 -26.42 -32.32
N LYS A 452 12.46 -26.48 -31.80
CA LYS A 452 13.30 -27.69 -31.75
C LYS A 452 12.95 -28.64 -30.61
N SER A 453 12.46 -28.12 -29.49
CA SER A 453 12.16 -28.88 -28.27
C SER A 453 10.93 -28.28 -27.57
N LEU A 454 10.42 -28.96 -26.54
CA LEU A 454 9.25 -28.50 -25.78
C LEU A 454 9.51 -27.07 -25.26
N PRO A 455 8.76 -26.06 -25.75
CA PRO A 455 8.92 -24.70 -25.27
C PRO A 455 8.28 -24.54 -23.89
N CYS A 456 8.62 -23.44 -23.22
CA CYS A 456 8.02 -23.02 -21.97
C CYS A 456 7.12 -21.82 -22.24
N ILE A 457 5.83 -21.93 -21.91
CA ILE A 457 4.82 -20.88 -22.01
C ILE A 457 4.13 -20.78 -20.65
N LEU A 458 4.57 -19.80 -19.87
CA LEU A 458 4.15 -19.59 -18.49
C LEU A 458 3.27 -18.35 -18.35
N TYR A 459 2.26 -18.45 -17.49
CA TYR A 459 1.47 -17.30 -17.05
C TYR A 459 1.20 -17.35 -15.55
N GLY A 460 1.21 -16.18 -14.92
CA GLY A 460 0.56 -15.94 -13.64
C GLY A 460 -0.57 -14.92 -13.79
N GLY A 461 -1.44 -14.84 -12.78
CA GLY A 461 -2.66 -14.05 -12.84
C GLY A 461 -3.74 -14.66 -13.73
N ILE A 462 -3.72 -15.98 -13.98
CA ILE A 462 -4.81 -16.69 -14.66
C ILE A 462 -5.70 -17.34 -13.61
N SER A 463 -5.23 -18.38 -12.95
CA SER A 463 -5.87 -19.00 -11.79
C SER A 463 -4.79 -19.53 -10.83
N PRO A 464 -5.12 -19.88 -9.57
CA PRO A 464 -4.12 -20.31 -8.60
C PRO A 464 -3.30 -21.53 -9.01
N GLU A 465 -3.89 -22.45 -9.78
CA GLU A 465 -3.25 -23.70 -10.21
C GLU A 465 -2.65 -23.64 -11.62
N PHE A 466 -2.92 -22.57 -12.39
CA PHE A 466 -2.38 -22.44 -13.75
C PHE A 466 -0.93 -21.96 -13.68
N ALA A 467 -0.03 -22.68 -14.38
CA ALA A 467 1.35 -22.29 -14.58
C ALA A 467 1.74 -22.36 -16.07
N HIS A 468 1.61 -23.54 -16.68
CA HIS A 468 2.00 -23.81 -18.07
C HIS A 468 0.80 -23.94 -19.01
N ALA A 469 0.94 -23.43 -20.23
CA ALA A 469 0.04 -23.71 -21.36
C ALA A 469 0.46 -24.99 -22.10
N SER A 470 0.41 -26.13 -21.40
CA SER A 470 1.04 -27.38 -21.84
C SER A 470 0.51 -27.96 -23.15
N ASN A 471 -0.74 -27.70 -23.54
CA ASN A 471 -1.22 -28.19 -24.84
C ASN A 471 -0.64 -27.37 -25.99
N THR A 472 -0.56 -26.05 -25.82
CA THR A 472 0.09 -25.13 -26.75
C THR A 472 1.57 -25.44 -26.87
N GLU A 473 2.26 -25.68 -25.75
CA GLU A 473 3.68 -26.08 -25.74
C GLU A 473 3.91 -27.35 -26.58
N LYS A 474 3.13 -28.41 -26.34
CA LYS A 474 3.22 -29.68 -27.10
C LYS A 474 2.89 -29.48 -28.57
N PHE A 475 1.90 -28.65 -28.88
CA PHE A 475 1.46 -28.41 -30.25
C PHE A 475 2.57 -27.78 -31.10
N LEU A 476 3.38 -26.88 -30.53
CA LEU A 476 4.37 -26.10 -31.26
C LEU A 476 5.64 -26.87 -31.62
N VAL A 477 5.93 -27.99 -30.94
CA VAL A 477 7.13 -28.80 -31.20
C VAL A 477 7.19 -29.23 -32.67
N GLY A 478 8.32 -28.97 -33.32
CA GLY A 478 8.55 -29.31 -34.72
C GLY A 478 7.83 -28.42 -35.74
N LYS A 479 7.16 -27.34 -35.32
CA LYS A 479 6.45 -26.41 -36.22
C LYS A 479 7.18 -25.08 -36.35
N SER A 480 7.04 -24.46 -37.53
CA SER A 480 7.57 -23.12 -37.80
C SER A 480 6.60 -22.04 -37.35
N LEU A 481 7.12 -21.05 -36.63
CA LEU A 481 6.37 -19.88 -36.17
C LEU A 481 6.10 -18.85 -37.28
N LEU A 482 6.70 -19.02 -38.48
CA LEU A 482 6.41 -18.21 -39.66
C LEU A 482 5.14 -18.67 -40.39
N ASN A 483 4.62 -19.86 -40.07
CA ASN A 483 3.40 -20.36 -40.67
C ASN A 483 2.18 -19.77 -39.97
N GLU A 484 1.42 -18.94 -40.68
CA GLU A 484 0.24 -18.26 -40.17
C GLU A 484 -0.82 -19.23 -39.62
N ASN A 485 -1.03 -20.38 -40.27
CA ASN A 485 -1.97 -21.40 -39.78
C ASN A 485 -1.49 -22.01 -38.46
N VAL A 486 -0.18 -22.23 -38.29
CA VAL A 486 0.39 -22.72 -37.03
C VAL A 486 0.17 -21.69 -35.92
N LEU A 487 0.41 -20.41 -36.20
CA LEU A 487 0.21 -19.34 -35.22
C LEU A 487 -1.27 -19.19 -34.83
N ASN A 488 -2.18 -19.22 -35.79
CA ASN A 488 -3.62 -19.17 -35.54
C ASN A 488 -4.09 -20.37 -34.72
N SER A 489 -3.72 -21.60 -35.10
CA SER A 489 -4.03 -22.80 -34.29
C SER A 489 -3.42 -22.71 -32.88
N ALA A 490 -2.20 -22.20 -32.73
CA ALA A 490 -1.58 -22.05 -31.42
C ALA A 490 -2.34 -21.05 -30.53
N LEU A 491 -2.79 -19.93 -31.10
CA LEU A 491 -3.61 -18.95 -30.39
C LEU A 491 -4.99 -19.51 -30.01
N GLU A 492 -5.61 -20.31 -30.88
CA GLU A 492 -6.87 -20.99 -30.59
C GLU A 492 -6.74 -22.00 -29.44
N ILE A 493 -5.69 -22.84 -29.48
CA ILE A 493 -5.38 -23.80 -28.42
C ILE A 493 -5.10 -23.04 -27.11
N LEU A 494 -4.26 -22.01 -27.15
CA LEU A 494 -3.95 -21.19 -25.98
C LEU A 494 -5.20 -20.52 -25.41
N ASN A 495 -6.08 -19.98 -26.25
CA ASN A 495 -7.34 -19.39 -25.84
C ASN A 495 -8.28 -20.41 -25.18
N SER A 496 -8.17 -21.70 -25.54
CA SER A 496 -8.92 -22.77 -24.89
C SER A 496 -8.36 -23.15 -23.51
N GLU A 497 -7.04 -23.06 -23.31
CA GLU A 497 -6.35 -23.37 -22.06
C GLU A 497 -6.45 -22.24 -21.03
N ILE A 498 -6.38 -20.98 -21.48
CA ILE A 498 -6.41 -19.81 -20.60
C ILE A 498 -7.84 -19.59 -20.09
N ARG A 499 -8.04 -19.92 -18.81
CA ARG A 499 -9.31 -19.82 -18.08
C ARG A 499 -9.09 -19.01 -16.80
N PRO A 500 -9.08 -17.66 -16.89
CA PRO A 500 -8.88 -16.85 -15.70
C PRO A 500 -10.07 -17.01 -14.74
N ASP A 501 -9.79 -17.03 -13.44
CA ASP A 501 -10.80 -16.99 -12.39
C ASP A 501 -11.59 -15.67 -12.39
N ASN A 502 -12.71 -15.60 -11.68
CA ASN A 502 -13.39 -14.33 -11.45
C ASN A 502 -13.04 -13.80 -10.06
N ASP A 503 -12.20 -12.77 -10.00
CA ASP A 503 -11.83 -12.08 -8.77
C ASP A 503 -12.13 -10.57 -8.94
N PRO A 504 -13.01 -9.97 -8.12
CA PRO A 504 -13.39 -8.56 -8.23
C PRO A 504 -12.24 -7.58 -7.92
N VAL A 505 -11.13 -8.04 -7.35
CA VAL A 505 -9.92 -7.23 -7.08
C VAL A 505 -8.97 -7.20 -8.29
N LEU A 506 -9.12 -8.15 -9.22
CA LEU A 506 -8.29 -8.25 -10.42
C LEU A 506 -8.99 -7.64 -11.64
N ALA A 507 -8.23 -7.46 -12.72
CA ALA A 507 -8.82 -7.14 -14.01
C ALA A 507 -9.73 -8.28 -14.49
N SER A 508 -10.71 -7.95 -15.34
CA SER A 508 -11.73 -8.91 -15.77
C SER A 508 -11.11 -10.16 -16.41
N PRO A 509 -11.78 -11.33 -16.30
CA PRO A 509 -11.31 -12.56 -16.93
C PRO A 509 -11.08 -12.39 -18.45
N GLU A 510 -11.95 -11.63 -19.12
CA GLU A 510 -11.85 -11.35 -20.56
C GLU A 510 -10.58 -10.57 -20.89
N TYR A 511 -10.29 -9.52 -20.10
CA TYR A 511 -9.08 -8.73 -20.27
C TYR A 511 -7.83 -9.58 -20.04
N ARG A 512 -7.77 -10.35 -18.95
CA ARG A 512 -6.59 -11.19 -18.63
C ARG A 512 -6.35 -12.28 -19.67
N ARG A 513 -7.41 -12.90 -20.19
CA ARG A 513 -7.32 -13.86 -21.31
C ARG A 513 -6.80 -13.21 -22.58
N SER A 514 -7.40 -12.09 -22.99
CA SER A 514 -6.96 -11.33 -24.18
C SER A 514 -5.51 -10.89 -24.05
N LEU A 515 -5.12 -10.43 -22.86
CA LEU A 515 -3.76 -10.01 -22.56
C LEU A 515 -2.76 -11.17 -22.67
N ALA A 516 -3.08 -12.35 -22.13
CA ALA A 516 -2.20 -13.53 -22.25
C ALA A 516 -1.93 -13.88 -23.73
N LEU A 517 -2.99 -13.91 -24.56
CA LEU A 517 -2.86 -14.13 -26.01
C LEU A 517 -1.99 -13.05 -26.68
N ALA A 518 -2.22 -11.78 -26.33
CA ALA A 518 -1.44 -10.66 -26.87
C ALA A 518 0.04 -10.73 -26.47
N LEU A 519 0.36 -11.19 -25.26
CA LEU A 519 1.75 -11.38 -24.81
C LEU A 519 2.45 -12.52 -25.58
N PHE A 520 1.77 -13.63 -25.84
CA PHE A 520 2.30 -14.68 -26.71
C PHE A 520 2.53 -14.18 -28.13
N TYR A 521 1.55 -13.48 -28.71
CA TYR A 521 1.69 -12.91 -30.05
C TYR A 521 2.85 -11.90 -30.12
N LYS A 522 2.97 -11.03 -29.12
CA LYS A 522 4.10 -10.08 -28.98
C LYS A 522 5.45 -10.79 -28.95
N PHE A 523 5.56 -11.87 -28.19
CA PHE A 523 6.76 -12.70 -28.15
C PHE A 523 7.09 -13.31 -29.53
N VAL A 524 6.09 -13.86 -30.23
CA VAL A 524 6.27 -14.43 -31.58
C VAL A 524 6.75 -13.36 -32.58
N LEU A 525 6.20 -12.15 -32.52
CA LEU A 525 6.65 -11.05 -33.38
C LEU A 525 8.11 -10.66 -33.10
N GLU A 526 8.52 -10.63 -31.82
CA GLU A 526 9.89 -10.28 -31.44
C GLU A 526 10.92 -11.30 -31.96
N ILE A 527 10.65 -12.60 -31.81
CA ILE A 527 11.57 -13.65 -32.29
C ILE A 527 11.61 -13.73 -33.83
N CYS A 528 10.49 -13.47 -34.49
CA CYS A 528 10.38 -13.48 -35.95
C CYS A 528 10.70 -12.11 -36.59
N GLN A 529 11.23 -11.14 -35.82
CA GLN A 529 11.38 -9.73 -36.25
C GLN A 529 12.09 -9.51 -37.60
N LYS A 530 12.98 -10.43 -38.02
CA LYS A 530 13.71 -10.35 -39.29
C LYS A 530 12.84 -10.69 -40.52
N GLU A 531 11.77 -11.44 -40.31
CA GLU A 531 10.93 -12.04 -41.37
C GLU A 531 9.54 -11.37 -41.46
N ILE A 532 9.23 -10.42 -40.57
CA ILE A 532 7.92 -9.76 -40.49
C ILE A 532 7.97 -8.31 -40.97
N ASN A 533 6.79 -7.75 -41.30
CA ASN A 533 6.69 -6.37 -41.77
C ASN A 533 7.09 -5.35 -40.68
N PRO A 534 7.97 -4.37 -40.98
CA PRO A 534 8.41 -3.35 -40.02
C PRO A 534 7.29 -2.55 -39.33
N LYS A 535 6.09 -2.47 -39.92
CA LYS A 535 4.93 -1.81 -39.29
C LYS A 535 4.54 -2.41 -37.93
N PHE A 536 4.95 -3.66 -37.66
CA PHE A 536 4.67 -4.36 -36.41
C PHE A 536 5.76 -4.17 -35.36
N PHE A 537 6.86 -3.47 -35.65
CA PHE A 537 7.98 -3.33 -34.70
C PHE A 537 7.59 -2.61 -33.41
N SER A 538 6.64 -1.68 -33.49
CA SER A 538 6.10 -0.99 -32.31
C SER A 538 5.41 -1.93 -31.32
N ALA A 539 4.95 -3.11 -31.75
CA ALA A 539 4.24 -4.06 -30.88
C ALA A 539 5.15 -4.66 -29.81
N PHE A 540 6.44 -4.87 -30.13
CA PHE A 540 7.43 -5.45 -29.21
C PHE A 540 8.36 -4.44 -28.54
N GLN A 541 8.31 -3.17 -28.93
CA GLN A 541 9.03 -2.09 -28.24
C GLN A 541 8.40 -1.77 -26.87
N SER A 542 9.25 -1.42 -25.91
CA SER A 542 8.81 -1.03 -24.56
C SER A 542 8.59 0.47 -24.48
N LEU A 543 7.34 0.89 -24.27
CA LEU A 543 7.00 2.31 -24.05
C LEU A 543 7.60 2.86 -22.76
N ILE A 544 7.82 2.01 -21.75
CA ILE A 544 8.39 2.43 -20.47
C ILE A 544 9.88 2.69 -20.62
N ASP A 545 10.60 1.80 -21.30
CA ASP A 545 12.05 1.90 -21.49
C ASP A 545 12.43 3.03 -22.47
N THR A 546 11.46 3.52 -23.25
CA THR A 546 11.63 4.63 -24.21
C THR A 546 11.05 5.96 -23.71
N ARG A 547 10.53 6.00 -22.47
CA ARG A 547 9.95 7.22 -21.90
C ARG A 547 11.06 8.27 -21.65
N PRO A 548 10.90 9.52 -22.09
CA PRO A 548 11.86 10.58 -21.78
C PRO A 548 11.76 11.02 -20.31
N LEU A 549 12.84 11.64 -19.82
CA LEU A 549 12.89 12.27 -18.50
C LEU A 549 11.72 13.23 -18.30
N SER A 550 11.11 13.19 -17.12
CA SER A 550 10.00 14.07 -16.75
C SER A 550 10.45 15.53 -16.66
N GLN A 551 9.79 16.42 -17.41
CA GLN A 551 10.10 17.86 -17.46
C GLN A 551 8.81 18.68 -17.27
N GLY A 552 8.95 19.94 -16.87
CA GLY A 552 7.84 20.87 -16.78
C GLY A 552 8.31 22.30 -16.57
N SER A 553 7.67 23.24 -17.26
CA SER A 553 7.86 24.68 -17.09
C SER A 553 6.66 25.29 -16.37
N HIS A 554 6.87 26.42 -15.70
CA HIS A 554 5.80 27.24 -15.15
C HIS A 554 6.06 28.70 -15.53
N THR A 555 5.00 29.42 -15.88
CA THR A 555 5.05 30.85 -16.15
C THR A 555 3.98 31.49 -15.29
N PHE A 556 4.35 32.52 -14.55
CA PHE A 556 3.44 33.35 -13.76
C PHE A 556 3.84 34.82 -13.97
N PRO A 557 2.92 35.78 -13.77
CA PRO A 557 3.24 37.19 -13.92
C PRO A 557 4.43 37.61 -13.03
N ASP A 558 5.18 38.61 -13.47
CA ASP A 558 6.24 39.20 -12.66
C ASP A 558 5.72 39.72 -11.32
N GLN A 559 6.62 39.80 -10.34
CA GLN A 559 6.28 40.37 -9.04
C GLN A 559 5.88 41.83 -9.19
N ASP A 560 4.66 42.17 -8.79
CA ASP A 560 4.24 43.57 -8.66
C ASP A 560 4.70 44.11 -7.28
N PRO A 561 5.63 45.09 -7.24
CA PRO A 561 6.10 45.71 -6.00
C PRO A 561 4.98 46.32 -5.15
N ALA A 562 3.89 46.79 -5.77
CA ALA A 562 2.77 47.42 -5.08
C ALA A 562 1.98 46.42 -4.22
N PHE A 563 2.05 45.12 -4.55
CA PHE A 563 1.32 44.05 -3.85
C PHE A 563 2.24 43.10 -3.09
N LEU A 564 3.51 43.43 -2.86
CA LEU A 564 4.39 42.58 -2.07
C LEU A 564 3.89 42.49 -0.61
N PRO A 565 3.87 41.29 0.01
CA PRO A 565 4.41 40.02 -0.49
C PRO A 565 3.42 39.11 -1.26
N VAL A 566 2.20 39.55 -1.57
CA VAL A 566 1.12 38.73 -2.18
C VAL A 566 1.52 38.11 -3.53
N THR A 567 2.22 38.87 -4.36
CA THR A 567 2.70 38.42 -5.70
C THR A 567 4.01 37.66 -5.64
N LYS A 568 4.64 37.54 -4.46
CA LYS A 568 5.90 36.81 -4.29
C LYS A 568 5.60 35.31 -4.16
N PRO A 569 6.29 34.43 -4.89
CA PRO A 569 6.14 32.97 -4.76
C PRO A 569 6.83 32.47 -3.48
N ILE A 570 6.25 32.81 -2.32
CA ILE A 570 6.80 32.44 -1.02
C ILE A 570 6.65 30.94 -0.80
N PRO A 571 7.75 30.21 -0.50
CA PRO A 571 7.65 28.82 -0.09
C PRO A 571 6.75 28.67 1.12
N LYS A 572 6.04 27.55 1.20
CA LYS A 572 5.13 27.28 2.32
C LYS A 572 5.86 27.46 3.67
N LEU A 573 5.28 28.22 4.59
CA LEU A 573 5.92 28.61 5.85
C LEU A 573 6.46 27.43 6.68
N ASN A 574 5.78 26.29 6.66
CA ASN A 574 6.20 25.09 7.39
C ASN A 574 6.96 24.06 6.52
N ALA A 575 7.37 24.40 5.29
CA ALA A 575 8.02 23.47 4.37
C ALA A 575 9.27 22.82 4.96
N TYR A 576 10.13 23.62 5.61
CA TYR A 576 11.34 23.12 6.27
C TYR A 576 11.03 22.18 7.46
N LEU A 577 9.97 22.46 8.22
CA LEU A 577 9.52 21.59 9.32
C LEU A 577 8.94 20.27 8.78
N GLN A 578 8.27 20.32 7.63
CA GLN A 578 7.78 19.11 6.95
C GLN A 578 8.94 18.28 6.39
N ALA A 579 9.96 18.94 5.83
CA ALA A 579 11.14 18.29 5.28
C ALA A 579 12.04 17.65 6.35
N SER A 580 12.06 18.18 7.58
CA SER A 580 12.81 17.63 8.71
C SER A 580 12.02 16.65 9.59
N GLY A 581 10.73 16.48 9.33
CA GLY A 581 9.85 15.67 10.18
C GLY A 581 9.41 16.35 11.48
N GLU A 582 9.82 17.59 11.74
CA GLU A 582 9.45 18.38 12.92
C GLU A 582 8.00 18.90 12.89
N ALA A 583 7.37 18.93 11.71
CA ALA A 583 5.96 19.28 11.58
C ALA A 583 5.08 18.27 12.33
N LYS A 584 4.30 18.78 13.31
CA LYS A 584 3.41 17.98 14.17
C LYS A 584 2.00 17.94 13.58
N TYR A 585 1.55 16.74 13.28
CA TYR A 585 0.17 16.43 12.91
C TYR A 585 -0.59 15.87 14.12
N THR A 586 -1.91 15.65 13.99
CA THR A 586 -2.74 15.13 15.08
C THR A 586 -2.21 13.78 15.58
N TYR A 587 -1.83 12.88 14.66
CA TYR A 587 -1.30 11.55 15.02
C TYR A 587 0.15 11.57 15.56
N ASP A 588 0.85 12.70 15.47
CA ASP A 588 2.21 12.87 15.98
C ASP A 588 2.26 13.47 17.39
N LYS A 589 1.11 13.80 17.97
CA LYS A 589 1.05 14.24 19.37
C LYS A 589 1.55 13.11 20.29
N TYR A 590 2.23 13.52 21.35
CA TYR A 590 2.72 12.59 22.36
C TYR A 590 1.54 11.91 23.04
N SER A 591 1.69 10.63 23.35
CA SER A 591 0.68 9.89 24.10
C SER A 591 0.51 10.52 25.47
N ILE A 592 -0.74 10.72 25.88
CA ILE A 592 -1.08 11.23 27.21
C ILE A 592 -0.90 10.07 28.22
N LYS A 593 -0.53 10.38 29.46
CA LYS A 593 -0.39 9.35 30.50
C LYS A 593 -1.72 8.60 30.67
N ASN A 594 -1.66 7.28 30.72
CA ASN A 594 -2.82 6.39 30.79
C ASN A 594 -3.80 6.49 29.60
N GLN A 595 -3.39 7.07 28.46
CA GLN A 595 -4.19 7.06 27.24
C GLN A 595 -4.52 5.63 26.79
N LEU A 596 -5.74 5.44 26.28
CA LEU A 596 -6.17 4.21 25.61
C LEU A 596 -6.20 4.41 24.09
N GLU A 597 -6.07 3.31 23.36
CA GLU A 597 -6.21 3.24 21.91
C GLU A 597 -7.49 2.49 21.55
N GLY A 598 -8.25 3.05 20.62
CA GLY A 598 -9.51 2.51 20.15
C GLY A 598 -9.42 1.86 18.78
N ALA A 599 -10.05 0.70 18.61
CA ALA A 599 -10.23 0.02 17.33
C ALA A 599 -11.68 -0.41 17.12
N PHE A 600 -12.24 -0.11 15.95
CA PHE A 600 -13.62 -0.46 15.63
C PHE A 600 -13.79 -1.97 15.43
N ILE A 601 -14.89 -2.50 15.96
CA ILE A 601 -15.42 -3.80 15.58
C ILE A 601 -16.29 -3.56 14.34
N GLN A 602 -15.91 -4.11 13.20
CA GLN A 602 -16.59 -3.87 11.91
C GLN A 602 -17.33 -5.12 11.43
N SER A 603 -18.50 -4.92 10.83
CA SER A 603 -19.21 -6.00 10.14
C SER A 603 -18.39 -6.56 8.98
N LYS A 604 -18.45 -7.87 8.77
CA LYS A 604 -17.88 -8.53 7.58
C LYS A 604 -18.89 -8.74 6.46
N ILE A 605 -20.18 -8.49 6.74
CA ILE A 605 -21.30 -8.79 5.83
C ILE A 605 -22.21 -7.55 5.72
N ALA A 606 -22.81 -7.35 4.56
CA ALA A 606 -23.74 -6.26 4.27
C ALA A 606 -25.21 -6.74 4.32
N ASN A 607 -26.15 -5.78 4.41
CA ASN A 607 -27.60 -5.99 4.28
C ASN A 607 -28.16 -7.13 5.16
N CYS A 608 -27.88 -7.08 6.46
CA CYS A 608 -28.30 -8.10 7.42
C CYS A 608 -28.67 -7.49 8.78
N GLN A 609 -29.09 -8.32 9.72
CA GLN A 609 -29.30 -7.94 11.11
C GLN A 609 -28.21 -8.56 12.00
N ILE A 610 -27.91 -7.87 13.11
CA ILE A 610 -27.04 -8.39 14.16
C ILE A 610 -27.77 -9.52 14.87
N GLY A 611 -27.16 -10.70 14.91
CA GLY A 611 -27.69 -11.87 15.60
C GLY A 611 -27.33 -11.88 17.08
N SER A 612 -26.07 -12.19 17.37
CA SER A 612 -25.47 -12.21 18.70
C SER A 612 -24.02 -11.77 18.63
N ILE A 613 -23.55 -11.10 19.68
CA ILE A 613 -22.17 -10.64 19.81
C ILE A 613 -21.52 -11.42 20.97
N ASP A 614 -20.46 -12.16 20.69
CA ASP A 614 -19.59 -12.80 21.67
C ASP A 614 -18.23 -12.10 21.68
N ASP A 615 -17.99 -11.33 22.74
CA ASP A 615 -16.77 -10.57 22.97
C ASP A 615 -15.92 -11.15 24.11
N SER A 616 -16.22 -12.37 24.57
CA SER A 616 -15.56 -12.99 25.74
C SER A 616 -14.05 -13.12 25.57
N LEU A 617 -13.58 -13.55 24.39
CA LEU A 617 -12.16 -13.66 24.07
C LEU A 617 -11.47 -12.29 24.00
N ALA A 618 -12.16 -11.27 23.51
CA ALA A 618 -11.64 -9.92 23.44
C ALA A 618 -11.52 -9.31 24.85
N LYS A 619 -12.54 -9.46 25.69
CA LYS A 619 -12.54 -8.98 27.10
C LYS A 619 -11.45 -9.63 27.96
N ASN A 620 -11.20 -10.92 27.76
CA ASN A 620 -10.20 -11.67 28.52
C ASN A 620 -8.76 -11.43 28.03
N ARG A 621 -8.57 -10.69 26.95
CA ARG A 621 -7.24 -10.40 26.42
C ARG A 621 -6.53 -9.37 27.33
N PRO A 622 -5.30 -9.65 27.80
CA PRO A 622 -4.53 -8.68 28.56
C PRO A 622 -4.36 -7.34 27.83
N GLY A 623 -4.54 -6.24 28.57
CA GLY A 623 -4.45 -4.87 28.07
C GLY A 623 -5.73 -4.32 27.44
N VAL A 624 -6.78 -5.14 27.26
CA VAL A 624 -8.12 -4.64 26.91
C VAL A 624 -8.78 -4.06 28.17
N VAL A 625 -9.33 -2.86 28.06
CA VAL A 625 -9.91 -2.11 29.19
C VAL A 625 -11.43 -2.05 29.11
N SER A 626 -11.99 -1.80 27.93
CA SER A 626 -13.44 -1.76 27.74
C SER A 626 -13.82 -2.07 26.29
N ILE A 627 -15.06 -2.49 26.07
CA ILE A 627 -15.66 -2.65 24.75
C ILE A 627 -17.01 -1.95 24.79
N LEU A 628 -17.20 -1.00 23.88
CA LEU A 628 -18.38 -0.15 23.80
C LEU A 628 -19.22 -0.51 22.57
N TYR A 629 -20.53 -0.43 22.73
CA TYR A 629 -21.55 -0.67 21.72
C TYR A 629 -22.55 0.49 21.71
N ALA A 630 -23.54 0.45 20.82
CA ALA A 630 -24.54 1.52 20.68
C ALA A 630 -25.27 1.85 22.00
N LYS A 631 -25.56 0.84 22.83
CA LYS A 631 -26.20 1.03 24.15
C LYS A 631 -25.39 1.88 25.15
N ASP A 632 -24.09 2.03 24.91
CA ASP A 632 -23.19 2.78 25.78
C ASP A 632 -23.13 4.27 25.40
N ILE A 633 -23.85 4.68 24.34
CA ILE A 633 -23.95 6.06 23.89
C ILE A 633 -24.96 6.82 24.78
N PRO A 634 -24.53 7.85 25.53
CA PRO A 634 -25.41 8.57 26.46
C PRO A 634 -26.33 9.59 25.76
N GLY A 635 -25.94 10.09 24.59
CA GLY A 635 -26.73 11.01 23.76
C GLY A 635 -27.46 10.28 22.63
N LYS A 636 -27.34 10.80 21.41
CA LYS A 636 -27.93 10.21 20.21
C LYS A 636 -26.88 9.42 19.44
N ASN A 637 -27.23 8.23 18.96
CA ASN A 637 -26.34 7.38 18.16
C ASN A 637 -26.21 7.90 16.71
N SER A 638 -25.60 9.06 16.53
CA SER A 638 -25.18 9.54 15.23
C SER A 638 -23.97 10.45 15.31
N PHE A 639 -22.98 10.23 14.42
CA PHE A 639 -21.85 11.15 14.30
C PHE A 639 -22.18 12.38 13.43
N MET A 640 -23.34 12.41 12.78
CA MET A 640 -23.88 13.54 12.01
C MET A 640 -25.01 14.19 12.82
N PRO A 641 -24.82 15.40 13.36
CA PRO A 641 -25.86 16.09 14.12
C PRO A 641 -26.97 16.64 13.22
N ASP A 642 -28.11 16.99 13.81
CA ASP A 642 -29.21 17.66 13.10
C ASP A 642 -28.71 18.99 12.48
N PRO A 643 -29.21 19.43 11.31
CA PRO A 643 -30.30 18.84 10.50
C PRO A 643 -29.83 17.81 9.46
N PHE A 644 -28.58 17.31 9.54
CA PHE A 644 -28.10 16.33 8.57
C PHE A 644 -28.83 14.99 8.73
N PRO A 645 -29.04 14.21 7.64
CA PRO A 645 -29.51 12.84 7.75
C PRO A 645 -28.62 12.04 8.72
N PRO A 646 -29.22 11.27 9.66
CA PRO A 646 -28.45 10.58 10.67
C PRO A 646 -27.59 9.47 10.06
N GLU A 647 -26.35 9.40 10.53
CA GLU A 647 -25.45 8.28 10.28
C GLU A 647 -24.95 7.71 11.59
N LEU A 648 -25.17 6.41 11.80
CA LEU A 648 -24.90 5.75 13.08
C LEU A 648 -23.41 5.72 13.39
N LEU A 649 -23.06 5.96 14.66
CA LEU A 649 -21.70 5.70 15.15
C LEU A 649 -21.47 4.19 15.27
N PHE A 650 -22.45 3.47 15.84
CA PHE A 650 -22.46 2.01 15.93
C PHE A 650 -23.79 1.45 15.44
N ALA A 651 -23.76 0.36 14.67
CA ALA A 651 -24.95 -0.39 14.30
C ALA A 651 -25.60 -1.02 15.54
N GLU A 652 -26.91 -0.82 15.71
CA GLU A 652 -27.71 -1.37 16.80
C GLU A 652 -28.30 -2.73 16.43
N ASP A 653 -29.18 -2.74 15.42
CA ASP A 653 -29.88 -3.93 14.96
C ASP A 653 -29.53 -4.27 13.51
N LYS A 654 -29.52 -3.27 12.63
CA LYS A 654 -29.34 -3.45 11.19
C LYS A 654 -27.93 -3.06 10.75
N ILE A 655 -27.34 -3.91 9.90
CA ILE A 655 -26.11 -3.62 9.18
C ILE A 655 -26.46 -3.38 7.71
N ASP A 656 -26.14 -2.19 7.22
CA ASP A 656 -26.37 -1.79 5.84
C ASP A 656 -25.22 -2.23 4.93
N TYR A 657 -23.97 -2.10 5.37
CA TYR A 657 -22.78 -2.36 4.55
C TYR A 657 -21.69 -3.14 5.30
N ALA A 658 -20.88 -3.91 4.55
CA ALA A 658 -19.71 -4.58 5.09
C ALA A 658 -18.63 -3.54 5.41
N GLY A 659 -18.14 -3.52 6.65
CA GLY A 659 -17.27 -2.48 7.20
C GLY A 659 -17.96 -1.53 8.17
N GLN A 660 -19.30 -1.56 8.28
CA GLN A 660 -20.03 -0.72 9.23
C GLN A 660 -19.61 -1.04 10.67
N ALA A 661 -19.35 0.00 11.46
CA ALA A 661 -18.96 -0.14 12.85
C ALA A 661 -20.12 -0.67 13.71
N ILE A 662 -19.83 -1.67 14.54
CA ILE A 662 -20.76 -2.29 15.50
C ILE A 662 -20.40 -1.89 16.94
N GLY A 663 -19.12 -1.61 17.19
CA GLY A 663 -18.63 -1.18 18.49
C GLY A 663 -17.17 -0.72 18.43
N LEU A 664 -16.60 -0.45 19.60
CA LEU A 664 -15.24 0.05 19.78
C LEU A 664 -14.55 -0.70 20.93
N VAL A 665 -13.42 -1.35 20.64
CA VAL A 665 -12.53 -1.89 21.67
C VAL A 665 -11.56 -0.80 22.12
N LEU A 666 -11.40 -0.64 23.43
CA LEU A 666 -10.42 0.24 24.06
C LEU A 666 -9.36 -0.59 24.77
N ALA A 667 -8.09 -0.36 24.43
CA ALA A 667 -6.97 -1.09 25.01
C ALA A 667 -5.77 -0.18 25.30
N GLU A 668 -4.78 -0.70 26.03
CA GLU A 668 -3.56 0.02 26.40
C GLU A 668 -2.60 0.28 25.22
N SER A 669 -2.82 -0.38 24.08
CA SER A 669 -2.09 -0.09 22.84
C SER A 669 -2.94 -0.38 21.60
N ALA A 670 -2.60 0.28 20.48
CA ALA A 670 -3.34 0.14 19.23
C ALA A 670 -3.30 -1.30 18.69
N ALA A 671 -2.16 -1.98 18.84
CA ALA A 671 -2.02 -3.39 18.43
C ALA A 671 -2.98 -4.30 19.23
N ILE A 672 -3.06 -4.12 20.55
CA ILE A 672 -3.98 -4.90 21.39
C ILE A 672 -5.43 -4.60 21.01
N ALA A 673 -5.81 -3.33 20.80
CA ALA A 673 -7.16 -2.95 20.41
C ALA A 673 -7.55 -3.60 19.06
N GLN A 674 -6.68 -3.52 18.06
CA GLN A 674 -6.90 -4.09 16.72
C GLN A 674 -7.00 -5.62 16.76
N GLU A 675 -6.14 -6.30 17.53
CA GLU A 675 -6.20 -7.76 17.69
C GLU A 675 -7.46 -8.18 18.43
N ALA A 676 -7.83 -7.49 19.51
CA ALA A 676 -9.04 -7.76 20.27
C ALA A 676 -10.32 -7.52 19.45
N ALA A 677 -10.37 -6.48 18.62
CA ALA A 677 -11.50 -6.24 17.72
C ALA A 677 -11.75 -7.42 16.76
N LYS A 678 -10.69 -8.12 16.33
CA LYS A 678 -10.79 -9.33 15.48
C LYS A 678 -11.27 -10.57 16.24
N LEU A 679 -11.12 -10.60 17.57
CA LEU A 679 -11.55 -11.72 18.42
C LEU A 679 -13.05 -11.69 18.72
N VAL A 680 -13.72 -10.56 18.51
CA VAL A 680 -15.18 -10.43 18.69
C VAL A 680 -15.88 -11.22 17.59
N LYS A 681 -16.70 -12.20 17.99
CA LYS A 681 -17.49 -13.03 17.08
C LYS A 681 -18.90 -12.48 16.97
N ILE A 682 -19.34 -12.23 15.75
CA ILE A 682 -20.68 -11.73 15.44
C ILE A 682 -21.39 -12.78 14.60
N THR A 683 -22.59 -13.16 15.02
CA THR A 683 -23.51 -13.91 14.16
C THR A 683 -24.45 -12.92 13.47
N TYR A 684 -24.85 -13.26 12.24
CA TYR A 684 -25.71 -12.42 11.41
C TYR A 684 -27.03 -13.16 11.16
N LYS A 685 -28.13 -12.41 11.08
CA LYS A 685 -29.49 -12.90 10.77
C LYS A 685 -30.04 -12.17 9.55
N ASP A 686 -31.03 -12.77 8.89
CA ASP A 686 -31.80 -12.16 7.81
C ASP A 686 -30.95 -11.49 6.72
N GLN A 687 -29.84 -12.13 6.36
CA GLN A 687 -28.95 -11.61 5.33
C GLN A 687 -29.67 -11.63 3.97
N LYS A 688 -29.75 -10.45 3.35
CA LYS A 688 -30.31 -10.24 2.02
C LYS A 688 -29.18 -10.01 1.03
N VAL A 689 -29.49 -10.20 -0.25
CA VAL A 689 -28.55 -9.85 -1.33
C VAL A 689 -28.27 -8.33 -1.26
N PRO A 690 -27.01 -7.91 -1.10
CA PRO A 690 -26.68 -6.50 -1.04
C PRO A 690 -26.66 -5.89 -2.44
N ILE A 691 -27.08 -4.62 -2.54
CA ILE A 691 -26.93 -3.79 -3.74
C ILE A 691 -25.52 -3.17 -3.69
N LEU A 692 -24.62 -3.58 -4.56
CA LEU A 692 -23.19 -3.25 -4.48
C LEU A 692 -22.68 -2.29 -5.56
N ASN A 693 -23.56 -1.86 -6.47
CA ASN A 693 -23.21 -0.88 -7.49
C ASN A 693 -24.44 -0.05 -7.88
N LEU A 694 -24.15 1.05 -8.57
CA LEU A 694 -25.14 2.02 -9.03
C LEU A 694 -26.22 1.36 -9.94
N PHE A 695 -25.84 0.47 -10.85
CA PHE A 695 -26.77 -0.13 -11.82
C PHE A 695 -27.78 -1.06 -11.16
N ASP A 696 -27.35 -1.87 -10.19
CA ASP A 696 -28.26 -2.72 -9.39
C ASP A 696 -29.22 -1.87 -8.56
N GLY A 697 -28.76 -0.71 -8.05
CA GLY A 697 -29.60 0.25 -7.35
C GLY A 697 -30.69 0.85 -8.24
N ILE A 698 -30.33 1.25 -9.48
CA ILE A 698 -31.29 1.74 -10.48
C ILE A 698 -32.31 0.64 -10.82
N LYS A 699 -31.84 -0.56 -11.14
CA LYS A 699 -32.69 -1.69 -11.56
C LYS A 699 -33.69 -2.10 -10.47
N SER A 700 -33.30 -2.00 -9.20
CA SER A 700 -34.15 -2.36 -8.06
C SER A 700 -35.04 -1.21 -7.56
N GLY A 701 -34.94 -0.01 -8.14
CA GLY A 701 -35.68 1.16 -7.67
C GLY A 701 -35.23 1.68 -6.31
N SER A 702 -33.99 1.38 -5.90
CA SER A 702 -33.44 1.75 -4.60
C SER A 702 -32.91 3.18 -4.64
N PHE A 703 -33.77 4.14 -4.32
CA PHE A 703 -33.46 5.57 -4.32
C PHE A 703 -33.73 6.22 -2.96
N PHE A 704 -32.96 7.25 -2.64
CA PHE A 704 -33.34 8.22 -1.62
C PHE A 704 -34.40 9.19 -2.18
N PRO A 705 -35.13 9.93 -1.32
CA PRO A 705 -35.95 11.04 -1.77
C PRO A 705 -35.14 11.99 -2.67
N LYS A 706 -35.77 12.51 -3.74
CA LYS A 706 -35.09 13.41 -4.67
C LYS A 706 -34.57 14.63 -3.91
N PRO A 707 -33.25 14.89 -3.95
CA PRO A 707 -32.69 16.02 -3.22
C PRO A 707 -32.90 17.36 -3.93
N VAL A 708 -33.21 17.31 -5.24
CA VAL A 708 -33.54 18.45 -6.09
C VAL A 708 -34.64 18.01 -7.06
N ASP A 709 -35.51 18.95 -7.44
CA ASP A 709 -36.50 18.72 -8.48
C ASP A 709 -35.82 18.57 -9.85
N ASP A 710 -36.54 17.96 -10.79
CA ASP A 710 -36.07 17.86 -12.17
C ASP A 710 -35.96 19.25 -12.79
N PHE A 711 -34.84 19.53 -13.44
CA PHE A 711 -34.57 20.83 -14.04
C PHE A 711 -35.08 20.88 -15.48
N LYS A 712 -35.78 21.96 -15.84
CA LYS A 712 -36.21 22.25 -17.22
C LYS A 712 -35.90 23.69 -17.58
N TYR A 713 -35.19 23.88 -18.69
CA TYR A 713 -34.92 25.19 -19.30
C TYR A 713 -35.31 25.18 -20.78
N GLY A 714 -36.01 26.20 -21.25
CA GLY A 714 -36.58 26.22 -22.59
C GLY A 714 -37.67 25.15 -22.79
N ASP A 715 -37.81 24.67 -24.03
CA ASP A 715 -38.72 23.57 -24.39
C ASP A 715 -37.96 22.42 -25.08
N PRO A 716 -37.20 21.61 -24.31
CA PRO A 716 -36.37 20.53 -24.83
C PRO A 716 -37.15 19.48 -25.61
N ASP A 717 -38.41 19.22 -25.29
CA ASP A 717 -39.22 18.21 -25.99
C ASP A 717 -39.53 18.65 -27.42
N THR A 718 -40.05 19.87 -27.59
CA THR A 718 -40.32 20.44 -28.92
C THR A 718 -39.04 20.72 -29.70
N ALA A 719 -37.99 21.20 -29.02
CA ALA A 719 -36.70 21.48 -29.65
C ALA A 719 -36.04 20.20 -30.19
N MET A 720 -36.07 19.10 -29.43
CA MET A 720 -35.50 17.80 -29.84
C MET A 720 -36.17 17.27 -31.12
N GLN A 721 -37.49 17.44 -31.28
CA GLN A 721 -38.21 17.03 -32.49
C GLN A 721 -37.80 17.80 -33.75
N LYS A 722 -37.24 19.01 -33.60
CA LYS A 722 -36.80 19.88 -34.69
C LYS A 722 -35.30 19.78 -34.99
N CYS A 723 -34.55 19.00 -34.22
CA CYS A 723 -33.12 18.82 -34.42
C CYS A 723 -32.85 18.01 -35.68
N ALA A 724 -31.82 18.40 -36.45
CA ALA A 724 -31.40 17.66 -37.64
C ALA A 724 -30.77 16.31 -37.25
N HIS A 725 -30.06 16.29 -36.11
CA HIS A 725 -29.40 15.11 -35.60
C HIS A 725 -29.76 14.87 -34.13
N ILE A 726 -30.02 13.61 -33.79
CA ILE A 726 -30.24 13.16 -32.42
C ILE A 726 -29.19 12.11 -32.10
N ILE A 727 -28.42 12.33 -31.04
CA ILE A 727 -27.34 11.46 -30.59
C ILE A 727 -27.72 10.95 -29.19
N GLU A 728 -27.80 9.63 -29.04
CA GLU A 728 -28.07 8.98 -27.77
C GLU A 728 -26.81 8.27 -27.28
N GLY A 729 -26.61 8.26 -25.97
CA GLY A 729 -25.51 7.53 -25.35
C GLY A 729 -25.57 7.60 -23.85
N ASP A 730 -24.54 7.05 -23.22
CA ASP A 730 -24.40 7.04 -21.78
C ASP A 730 -22.93 7.08 -21.34
N VAL A 731 -22.71 7.55 -20.12
CA VAL A 731 -21.38 7.67 -19.51
C VAL A 731 -21.47 7.22 -18.05
N TYR A 732 -20.58 6.30 -17.66
CA TYR A 732 -20.39 5.88 -16.28
C TYR A 732 -19.02 6.35 -15.77
N LEU A 733 -19.03 7.02 -14.61
CA LEU A 733 -17.84 7.40 -13.88
C LEU A 733 -17.80 6.65 -12.56
N ASP A 734 -16.76 5.85 -12.38
CA ASP A 734 -16.60 5.03 -11.19
C ASP A 734 -16.06 5.84 -9.99
N THR A 735 -15.99 5.18 -8.84
CA THR A 735 -15.57 5.76 -7.57
C THR A 735 -14.07 6.12 -7.51
N GLN A 736 -13.68 6.87 -6.48
CA GLN A 736 -12.30 7.24 -6.20
C GLN A 736 -12.07 7.44 -4.69
N ALA A 737 -11.07 6.77 -4.12
CA ALA A 737 -10.65 7.03 -2.74
C ALA A 737 -9.84 8.34 -2.60
N HIS A 738 -9.97 9.03 -1.47
CA HIS A 738 -9.21 10.26 -1.19
C HIS A 738 -7.71 10.01 -1.17
N PHE A 739 -7.31 8.90 -0.52
CA PHE A 739 -5.92 8.51 -0.32
C PHE A 739 -5.08 9.62 0.35
N TYR A 740 -5.66 10.28 1.36
CA TYR A 740 -4.89 11.17 2.22
C TYR A 740 -3.78 10.40 2.93
N MET A 741 -2.63 11.04 3.08
CA MET A 741 -1.43 10.37 3.58
C MET A 741 -1.48 10.17 5.11
N GLU A 742 -2.15 11.07 5.83
CA GLU A 742 -2.56 10.89 7.23
C GLU A 742 -3.97 10.30 7.27
N ASN A 743 -4.14 9.07 7.75
CA ASN A 743 -5.47 8.48 7.95
C ASN A 743 -6.32 9.25 8.98
N GLN A 744 -7.61 8.94 9.08
CA GLN A 744 -8.46 9.56 10.10
C GLN A 744 -7.93 9.24 11.50
N ASN A 745 -7.85 10.28 12.32
CA ASN A 745 -7.49 10.12 13.71
C ASN A 745 -8.02 11.25 14.57
N ALA A 746 -8.38 10.91 15.80
CA ALA A 746 -8.73 11.87 16.83
C ALA A 746 -8.25 11.38 18.20
N THR A 747 -7.93 12.31 19.09
CA THR A 747 -7.66 12.05 20.51
C THR A 747 -8.57 12.93 21.34
N CYS A 748 -9.19 12.36 22.37
CA CYS A 748 -10.05 13.05 23.32
C CYS A 748 -9.45 12.97 24.73
N GLU A 749 -9.53 14.07 25.46
CA GLU A 749 -9.23 14.19 26.89
C GLU A 749 -10.38 14.93 27.58
N GLU A 750 -10.74 14.49 28.79
CA GLU A 750 -11.74 15.16 29.62
C GLU A 750 -11.08 16.34 30.37
N THR A 751 -11.75 17.48 30.40
CA THR A 751 -11.36 18.71 31.12
C THR A 751 -12.30 18.97 32.30
N GLU A 752 -12.03 19.99 33.11
CA GLU A 752 -12.90 20.37 34.24
C GLU A 752 -14.33 20.77 33.80
N ASP A 753 -14.45 21.27 32.58
CA ASP A 753 -15.65 21.85 31.97
C ASP A 753 -16.16 21.09 30.74
N GLY A 754 -15.53 19.98 30.34
CA GLY A 754 -15.95 19.20 29.19
C GLY A 754 -14.86 18.33 28.56
N TYR A 755 -14.61 18.51 27.25
CA TYR A 755 -13.72 17.66 26.46
C TYR A 755 -12.86 18.44 25.47
N ASP A 756 -11.57 18.14 25.47
CA ASP A 756 -10.60 18.59 24.48
C ASP A 756 -10.40 17.52 23.40
N ILE A 757 -10.65 17.87 22.14
CA ILE A 757 -10.55 17.00 20.98
C ILE A 757 -9.46 17.48 20.03
N ASP A 758 -8.42 16.67 19.87
CA ASP A 758 -7.44 16.82 18.79
C ASP A 758 -7.85 15.97 17.61
N CYS A 759 -8.33 16.57 16.51
CA CYS A 759 -8.88 15.84 15.37
C CYS A 759 -8.32 16.34 14.04
N ALA A 760 -7.87 15.42 13.18
CA ALA A 760 -7.51 15.75 11.81
C ALA A 760 -8.78 16.00 10.96
N THR A 761 -9.33 17.22 11.04
CA THR A 761 -10.60 17.61 10.38
C THR A 761 -10.46 18.85 9.48
N GLN A 762 -11.37 19.00 8.52
CA GLN A 762 -11.60 20.22 7.72
C GLN A 762 -12.71 21.10 8.30
N TRP A 763 -13.58 20.55 9.16
CA TRP A 763 -14.73 21.28 9.73
C TRP A 763 -14.80 21.04 11.24
N ILE A 764 -14.27 22.01 12.01
CA ILE A 764 -14.17 21.90 13.47
C ILE A 764 -15.54 21.99 14.16
N ASP A 765 -16.44 22.85 13.69
CA ASP A 765 -17.77 23.05 14.29
C ASP A 765 -18.62 21.78 14.17
N LEU A 766 -18.52 21.08 13.04
CA LEU A 766 -19.24 19.82 12.84
C LEU A 766 -18.73 18.72 13.78
N VAL A 767 -17.41 18.68 14.05
CA VAL A 767 -16.83 17.78 15.05
C VAL A 767 -17.35 18.13 16.44
N GLN A 768 -17.35 19.42 16.80
CA GLN A 768 -17.83 19.91 18.08
C GLN A 768 -19.29 19.49 18.33
N ASN A 769 -20.16 19.75 17.35
CA ASN A 769 -21.57 19.39 17.41
C ASN A 769 -21.78 17.88 17.40
N GLY A 770 -21.02 17.12 16.60
CA GLY A 770 -21.11 15.65 16.59
C GLY A 770 -20.75 15.04 17.94
N VAL A 771 -19.70 15.52 18.60
CA VAL A 771 -19.32 15.07 19.95
C VAL A 771 -20.39 15.43 20.97
N GLN A 772 -20.88 16.67 20.95
CA GLN A 772 -21.99 17.09 21.81
C GLN A 772 -23.22 16.19 21.63
N TYR A 773 -23.57 15.86 20.39
CA TYR A 773 -24.73 15.04 20.03
C TYR A 773 -24.61 13.60 20.54
N VAL A 774 -23.45 12.96 20.35
CA VAL A 774 -23.17 11.59 20.81
C VAL A 774 -23.07 11.51 22.33
N LEU A 775 -22.43 12.49 22.97
CA LEU A 775 -22.29 12.53 24.42
C LEU A 775 -23.54 13.05 25.16
N GLY A 776 -24.52 13.61 24.45
CA GLY A 776 -25.71 14.18 25.06
C GLY A 776 -25.40 15.40 25.92
N LEU A 777 -24.35 16.16 25.61
CA LEU A 777 -23.96 17.33 26.39
C LEU A 777 -25.01 18.45 26.22
N PRO A 778 -25.29 19.26 27.24
CA PRO A 778 -26.27 20.34 27.14
C PRO A 778 -25.96 21.36 26.05
N THR A 779 -24.69 21.65 25.83
CA THR A 779 -24.20 22.72 24.95
C THR A 779 -22.87 22.33 24.30
N CYS A 780 -22.62 22.82 23.08
CA CYS A 780 -21.39 22.54 22.35
C CYS A 780 -20.15 23.24 22.92
N ASN A 781 -20.31 24.27 23.76
CA ASN A 781 -19.20 24.98 24.41
C ASN A 781 -18.41 24.12 25.42
N GLN A 782 -18.90 22.93 25.78
CA GLN A 782 -18.17 21.94 26.58
C GLN A 782 -17.23 21.09 25.72
N VAL A 783 -17.09 21.39 24.42
CA VAL A 783 -16.21 20.66 23.51
C VAL A 783 -15.28 21.65 22.84
N ASN A 784 -13.97 21.48 23.02
CA ASN A 784 -12.95 22.26 22.33
C ASN A 784 -12.31 21.39 21.25
N VAL A 785 -12.34 21.84 19.99
CA VAL A 785 -11.69 21.11 18.88
C VAL A 785 -10.42 21.84 18.45
N ARG A 786 -9.30 21.13 18.41
CA ARG A 786 -7.98 21.66 18.05
C ARG A 786 -7.45 20.95 16.80
N ILE A 787 -6.98 21.74 15.84
CA ILE A 787 -6.28 21.25 14.65
C ILE A 787 -5.19 22.24 14.24
N LYS A 788 -3.95 21.75 14.12
CA LYS A 788 -2.82 22.57 13.66
C LYS A 788 -2.59 22.44 12.15
N GLN A 789 -2.64 21.22 11.63
CA GLN A 789 -2.47 20.90 10.21
C GLN A 789 -2.94 19.47 9.94
N VAL A 790 -3.28 19.19 8.68
CA VAL A 790 -3.78 17.88 8.22
C VAL A 790 -2.88 17.31 7.13
N GLY A 791 -2.52 16.03 7.23
CA GLY A 791 -1.73 15.27 6.25
C GLY A 791 -2.52 14.86 5.00
N GLY A 792 -3.24 15.81 4.40
CA GLY A 792 -4.16 15.58 3.28
C GLY A 792 -5.57 15.27 3.76
N ALA A 793 -6.56 15.73 3.00
CA ALA A 793 -7.98 15.61 3.37
C ALA A 793 -8.88 15.38 2.15
N TYR A 794 -8.79 16.29 1.18
CA TYR A 794 -9.46 16.16 -0.13
C TYR A 794 -10.99 16.02 -0.07
N GLY A 795 -11.63 16.50 1.00
CA GLY A 795 -13.08 16.40 1.22
C GLY A 795 -13.45 15.30 2.23
N GLY A 796 -12.64 14.23 2.31
CA GLY A 796 -12.93 13.08 3.16
C GLY A 796 -12.75 13.33 4.65
N LYS A 797 -12.24 14.51 5.04
CA LYS A 797 -12.14 14.93 6.45
C LYS A 797 -13.07 16.11 6.77
N ILE A 798 -14.08 16.38 5.93
CA ILE A 798 -15.14 17.35 6.24
C ILE A 798 -16.07 16.74 7.29
N THR A 799 -16.78 15.66 6.92
CA THR A 799 -17.78 15.00 7.77
C THR A 799 -17.25 13.73 8.42
N ARG A 800 -16.48 12.91 7.68
CA ARG A 800 -16.03 11.58 8.15
C ARG A 800 -15.03 11.63 9.31
N ALA A 801 -14.42 12.80 9.57
CA ALA A 801 -13.57 13.00 10.74
C ALA A 801 -14.35 12.83 12.06
N ASN A 802 -15.66 13.12 12.05
CA ASN A 802 -16.56 12.93 13.18
C ASN A 802 -16.59 11.49 13.67
N ILE A 803 -16.42 10.49 12.79
CA ILE A 803 -16.44 9.07 13.17
C ILE A 803 -15.35 8.79 14.22
N THR A 804 -14.12 9.22 13.96
CA THR A 804 -13.02 9.03 14.93
C THR A 804 -13.14 9.95 16.14
N ALA A 805 -13.62 11.18 15.96
CA ALA A 805 -13.74 12.14 17.06
C ALA A 805 -14.82 11.76 18.08
N THR A 806 -16.00 11.38 17.60
CA THR A 806 -17.11 10.94 18.45
C THR A 806 -16.82 9.60 19.14
N ALA A 807 -16.18 8.65 18.44
CA ALA A 807 -15.71 7.41 19.05
C ALA A 807 -14.66 7.64 20.15
N ALA A 808 -13.68 8.52 19.92
CA ALA A 808 -12.69 8.88 20.93
C ALA A 808 -13.35 9.56 22.13
N ALA A 809 -14.30 10.47 21.89
CA ALA A 809 -15.03 11.16 22.96
C ALA A 809 -15.90 10.21 23.78
N LEU A 810 -16.62 9.29 23.14
CA LEU A 810 -17.39 8.25 23.82
C LEU A 810 -16.49 7.34 24.67
N GLY A 811 -15.33 6.94 24.12
CA GLY A 811 -14.35 6.16 24.87
C GLY A 811 -13.82 6.90 26.10
N CYS A 812 -13.54 8.20 25.94
CA CYS A 812 -13.09 9.06 27.03
C CYS A 812 -14.17 9.21 28.11
N PHE A 813 -15.41 9.49 27.71
CA PHE A 813 -16.57 9.58 28.59
C PHE A 813 -16.77 8.30 29.40
N ALA A 814 -16.72 7.14 28.76
CA ALA A 814 -16.99 5.84 29.38
C ALA A 814 -15.87 5.38 30.33
N THR A 815 -14.62 5.74 30.04
CA THR A 815 -13.45 5.22 30.79
C THR A 815 -12.80 6.25 31.72
N LYS A 816 -13.15 7.53 31.60
CA LYS A 816 -12.52 8.64 32.33
C LYS A 816 -10.99 8.68 32.13
N ARG A 817 -10.57 8.29 30.93
CA ARG A 817 -9.16 8.26 30.48
C ARG A 817 -9.07 8.90 29.10
N PRO A 818 -7.94 9.53 28.74
CA PRO A 818 -7.74 9.98 27.37
C PRO A 818 -7.85 8.82 26.39
N VAL A 819 -8.48 9.03 25.24
CA VAL A 819 -8.67 7.99 24.21
C VAL A 819 -8.25 8.53 22.86
N ARG A 820 -7.42 7.76 22.15
CA ARG A 820 -7.10 7.99 20.74
C ARG A 820 -7.73 6.92 19.88
N VAL A 821 -8.38 7.33 18.80
CA VAL A 821 -8.87 6.45 17.73
C VAL A 821 -8.17 6.86 16.45
N ALA A 822 -7.32 5.98 15.92
CA ALA A 822 -6.58 6.20 14.68
C ALA A 822 -6.76 5.01 13.74
N LEU A 823 -7.29 5.28 12.54
CA LEU A 823 -7.58 4.23 11.58
C LEU A 823 -6.32 3.79 10.82
N ASP A 824 -6.15 2.48 10.66
CA ASP A 824 -5.29 1.96 9.61
C ASP A 824 -5.95 2.13 8.22
N LEU A 825 -5.20 1.86 7.16
CA LEU A 825 -5.67 2.06 5.80
C LEU A 825 -6.86 1.15 5.45
N ASN A 826 -6.84 -0.10 5.90
CA ASN A 826 -7.90 -1.07 5.64
C ASN A 826 -9.21 -0.65 6.32
N SER A 827 -9.14 -0.30 7.59
CA SER A 827 -10.27 0.19 8.39
C SER A 827 -10.81 1.50 7.81
N SER A 828 -9.93 2.38 7.32
CA SER A 828 -10.36 3.60 6.62
C SER A 828 -11.16 3.26 5.36
N PHE A 829 -10.69 2.32 4.54
CA PHE A 829 -11.35 1.97 3.26
C PHE A 829 -12.64 1.17 3.42
N SER A 830 -12.81 0.45 4.52
CA SER A 830 -14.04 -0.29 4.83
C SER A 830 -15.08 0.60 5.51
N LEU A 831 -14.66 1.57 6.34
CA LEU A 831 -15.57 2.40 7.12
C LEU A 831 -16.04 3.65 6.37
N ILE A 832 -15.19 4.22 5.51
CA ILE A 832 -15.38 5.54 4.91
C ILE A 832 -15.67 5.39 3.41
N GLY A 833 -16.75 6.02 2.96
CA GLY A 833 -17.09 6.06 1.53
C GLY A 833 -16.13 6.92 0.71
N ARG A 834 -16.34 6.88 -0.59
CA ARG A 834 -15.41 7.39 -1.60
C ARG A 834 -16.08 8.49 -2.41
N ARG A 835 -15.48 8.89 -3.54
CA ARG A 835 -16.19 9.71 -4.53
C ARG A 835 -17.42 8.94 -5.00
N PHE A 836 -18.54 9.63 -5.05
CA PHE A 836 -19.78 9.14 -5.65
C PHE A 836 -19.54 8.61 -7.08
N PRO A 837 -19.93 7.37 -7.40
CA PRO A 837 -20.14 6.94 -8.78
C PRO A 837 -21.27 7.73 -9.44
N TRP A 838 -21.13 8.03 -10.73
CA TRP A 838 -22.14 8.74 -11.52
C TRP A 838 -22.45 7.99 -12.80
N TYR A 839 -23.71 8.07 -13.21
CA TYR A 839 -24.16 7.56 -14.49
C TYR A 839 -25.08 8.57 -15.14
N ALA A 840 -24.82 8.89 -16.40
CA ALA A 840 -25.67 9.76 -17.19
C ALA A 840 -26.09 9.03 -18.45
N LYS A 841 -27.41 8.92 -18.67
CA LYS A 841 -27.99 8.52 -19.94
C LYS A 841 -28.58 9.75 -20.59
N TYR A 842 -28.27 10.00 -21.86
CA TYR A 842 -28.59 11.29 -22.46
C TYR A 842 -29.07 11.18 -23.90
N LYS A 843 -29.75 12.25 -24.34
CA LYS A 843 -30.08 12.55 -25.73
C LYS A 843 -29.66 13.98 -26.05
N ILE A 844 -28.86 14.15 -27.10
CA ILE A 844 -28.39 15.45 -27.59
C ILE A 844 -29.02 15.71 -28.96
N GLY A 845 -29.66 16.87 -29.10
CA GLY A 845 -30.17 17.39 -30.35
C GLY A 845 -29.26 18.47 -30.91
N CYS A 846 -28.82 18.31 -32.15
CA CYS A 846 -27.95 19.24 -32.86
C CYS A 846 -28.57 19.70 -34.19
N ASP A 847 -28.11 20.85 -34.68
CA ASP A 847 -28.31 21.25 -36.08
C ASP A 847 -27.27 20.61 -37.02
N GLU A 848 -27.40 20.88 -38.32
CA GLU A 848 -26.48 20.43 -39.39
C GLU A 848 -25.03 20.90 -39.17
N ASN A 849 -24.83 21.99 -38.42
CA ASN A 849 -23.53 22.59 -38.15
C ASN A 849 -22.92 22.13 -36.82
N SER A 850 -23.52 21.10 -36.18
CA SER A 850 -23.06 20.57 -34.89
C SER A 850 -23.28 21.53 -33.70
N LYS A 851 -24.16 22.53 -33.85
CA LYS A 851 -24.59 23.40 -32.74
C LYS A 851 -25.61 22.67 -31.87
N LEU A 852 -25.43 22.72 -30.56
CA LEU A 852 -26.36 22.17 -29.58
C LEU A 852 -27.67 22.96 -29.56
N ILE A 853 -28.78 22.24 -29.68
CA ILE A 853 -30.14 22.81 -29.69
C ILE A 853 -30.94 22.34 -28.47
N ALA A 854 -30.83 21.06 -28.11
CA ALA A 854 -31.53 20.51 -26.96
C ALA A 854 -30.73 19.40 -26.29
N ILE A 855 -30.78 19.33 -24.95
CA ILE A 855 -30.14 18.28 -24.16
C ILE A 855 -31.15 17.72 -23.16
N LYS A 856 -31.28 16.39 -23.13
CA LYS A 856 -32.05 15.67 -22.12
C LYS A 856 -31.16 14.64 -21.43
N ILE A 857 -31.08 14.65 -20.11
CA ILE A 857 -30.19 13.76 -19.35
C ILE A 857 -30.94 13.15 -18.16
N ASP A 858 -30.87 11.83 -18.05
CA ASP A 858 -31.17 11.08 -16.83
C ASP A 858 -29.87 10.88 -16.05
N TRP A 859 -29.81 11.46 -14.86
CA TRP A 859 -28.59 11.66 -14.10
C TRP A 859 -28.68 10.96 -12.75
N TYR A 860 -27.78 9.99 -12.53
CA TYR A 860 -27.79 9.11 -11.36
C TYR A 860 -26.50 9.25 -10.56
N CYS A 861 -26.62 9.25 -9.24
CA CYS A 861 -25.50 9.34 -8.30
C CYS A 861 -25.66 8.30 -7.20
N ASP A 862 -24.65 7.46 -6.96
CA ASP A 862 -24.68 6.49 -5.87
C ASP A 862 -24.17 7.12 -4.56
N ALA A 863 -25.10 7.31 -3.61
CA ALA A 863 -24.82 7.89 -2.30
C ALA A 863 -24.28 6.90 -1.27
N GLY A 864 -24.30 5.59 -1.53
CA GLY A 864 -24.08 4.58 -0.50
C GLY A 864 -25.30 4.41 0.40
N ASN A 865 -25.07 4.13 1.69
CA ASN A 865 -26.14 3.87 2.66
C ASN A 865 -26.79 5.12 3.26
N SER A 866 -26.23 6.33 3.05
CA SER A 866 -26.76 7.60 3.57
C SER A 866 -26.58 8.76 2.59
N PRO A 867 -27.53 9.72 2.49
CA PRO A 867 -27.45 10.85 1.58
C PRO A 867 -26.85 12.12 2.23
N SER A 868 -26.18 12.01 3.37
CA SER A 868 -25.74 13.15 4.20
C SER A 868 -24.79 14.14 3.50
N ASP A 869 -23.92 13.67 2.61
CA ASP A 869 -22.93 14.46 1.85
C ASP A 869 -23.33 14.68 0.38
N ASN A 870 -24.63 14.54 0.06
CA ASN A 870 -25.17 14.56 -1.29
C ASN A 870 -24.58 15.66 -2.20
N SER A 871 -23.93 15.24 -3.29
CA SER A 871 -23.31 16.13 -4.29
C SER A 871 -24.17 16.39 -5.53
N MET A 872 -25.40 15.88 -5.58
CA MET A 872 -26.35 16.06 -6.69
C MET A 872 -26.62 17.54 -7.03
N PRO A 873 -26.93 18.43 -6.07
CA PRO A 873 -27.32 19.81 -6.40
C PRO A 873 -26.21 20.57 -7.11
N VAL A 874 -24.97 20.37 -6.66
CA VAL A 874 -23.78 20.96 -7.28
C VAL A 874 -23.57 20.35 -8.67
N GLY A 875 -23.64 19.02 -8.82
CA GLY A 875 -23.47 18.37 -10.13
C GLY A 875 -24.45 18.89 -11.19
N SER A 876 -25.74 18.97 -10.85
CA SER A 876 -26.78 19.43 -11.78
C SER A 876 -26.63 20.90 -12.17
N SER A 877 -26.03 21.73 -11.30
CA SER A 877 -25.85 23.18 -11.56
C SER A 877 -24.65 23.52 -12.46
N PHE A 878 -23.76 22.55 -12.74
CA PHE A 878 -22.51 22.79 -13.48
C PHE A 878 -22.31 21.82 -14.67
N ILE A 879 -23.36 21.07 -15.04
CA ILE A 879 -23.34 20.06 -16.11
C ILE A 879 -23.18 20.66 -17.51
N ASP A 880 -23.54 21.92 -17.68
CA ASP A 880 -23.33 22.72 -18.89
C ASP A 880 -21.85 23.02 -19.17
N ASN A 881 -21.02 23.02 -18.12
CA ASN A 881 -19.59 23.35 -18.14
C ASN A 881 -19.31 24.73 -18.76
N VAL A 882 -19.07 24.77 -20.07
CA VAL A 882 -18.81 26.00 -20.83
C VAL A 882 -19.62 26.05 -22.12
N TYR A 883 -20.63 25.18 -22.27
CA TYR A 883 -21.35 24.98 -23.53
C TYR A 883 -22.77 25.55 -23.47
N ASN A 884 -23.04 26.51 -24.36
CA ASN A 884 -24.36 27.09 -24.53
C ASN A 884 -25.27 26.13 -25.32
N CYS A 885 -26.32 25.66 -24.65
CA CYS A 885 -27.45 24.98 -25.27
C CYS A 885 -28.76 25.62 -24.77
N PRO A 886 -29.69 26.02 -25.67
CA PRO A 886 -30.87 26.79 -25.28
C PRO A 886 -31.98 25.98 -24.63
N ASN A 887 -31.94 24.64 -24.67
CA ASN A 887 -33.00 23.80 -24.11
C ASN A 887 -32.42 22.62 -23.32
N TRP A 888 -32.82 22.48 -22.06
CA TRP A 888 -32.32 21.45 -21.16
C TRP A 888 -33.44 20.76 -20.39
N PHE A 889 -33.28 19.45 -20.20
CA PHE A 889 -33.99 18.68 -19.19
C PHE A 889 -33.00 17.80 -18.42
N ILE A 890 -33.05 17.84 -17.09
CA ILE A 890 -32.20 17.01 -16.22
C ILE A 890 -33.09 16.31 -15.19
N SER A 891 -33.11 14.98 -15.23
CA SER A 891 -33.74 14.12 -14.22
C SER A 891 -32.69 13.68 -13.20
N SER A 892 -32.80 14.14 -11.95
CA SER A 892 -31.77 13.93 -10.92
C SER A 892 -32.19 12.81 -9.94
N ASN A 893 -31.39 11.75 -9.83
CA ASN A 893 -31.73 10.53 -9.08
C ASN A 893 -30.60 10.09 -8.14
N LEU A 894 -30.88 10.04 -6.84
CA LEU A 894 -29.92 9.66 -5.81
C LEU A 894 -30.12 8.18 -5.42
N VAL A 895 -29.21 7.32 -5.87
CA VAL A 895 -29.26 5.87 -5.69
C VAL A 895 -28.77 5.50 -4.28
N LYS A 896 -29.49 4.57 -3.63
CA LYS A 896 -29.11 3.97 -2.35
C LYS A 896 -28.53 2.58 -2.57
N THR A 897 -27.34 2.33 -2.04
CA THR A 897 -26.65 1.04 -2.11
C THR A 897 -26.23 0.55 -0.72
N ASN A 898 -25.84 -0.72 -0.62
CA ASN A 898 -25.31 -1.36 0.59
C ASN A 898 -23.78 -1.16 0.71
N LEU A 899 -23.32 0.08 0.44
CA LEU A 899 -21.94 0.54 0.56
C LEU A 899 -21.85 1.66 1.59
N PRO A 900 -20.67 1.95 2.16
CA PRO A 900 -20.49 3.10 3.03
C PRO A 900 -20.92 4.39 2.33
N ALA A 901 -21.53 5.32 3.07
CA ALA A 901 -21.95 6.61 2.54
C ALA A 901 -20.80 7.33 1.82
N ASN A 902 -20.98 7.56 0.52
CA ASN A 902 -20.02 8.31 -0.28
C ASN A 902 -19.96 9.76 0.21
N THR A 903 -18.81 10.40 -0.01
CA THR A 903 -18.54 11.72 0.56
C THR A 903 -17.74 12.56 -0.43
N ALA A 904 -17.55 13.83 -0.10
CA ALA A 904 -16.82 14.76 -0.94
C ALA A 904 -15.39 14.25 -1.22
N VAL A 905 -15.05 14.14 -2.51
CA VAL A 905 -13.66 14.07 -3.01
C VAL A 905 -13.44 15.30 -3.88
N ARG A 906 -12.26 15.95 -3.77
CA ARG A 906 -11.90 17.24 -4.41
C ARG A 906 -12.65 17.49 -5.72
N SER A 907 -13.35 18.63 -5.80
CA SER A 907 -14.34 18.95 -6.84
C SER A 907 -15.60 18.05 -6.79
N PRO A 908 -16.31 17.99 -5.63
CA PRO A 908 -17.55 17.22 -5.51
C PRO A 908 -18.65 17.82 -6.41
N GLY A 909 -19.37 17.00 -7.17
CA GLY A 909 -20.37 17.46 -8.16
C GLY A 909 -19.76 18.06 -9.44
N PHE A 910 -18.79 18.95 -9.34
CA PHE A 910 -18.14 19.59 -10.51
C PHE A 910 -17.39 18.62 -11.41
N PHE A 911 -16.53 17.76 -10.84
CA PHE A 911 -15.76 16.81 -11.65
C PHE A 911 -16.65 15.90 -12.53
N PRO A 912 -17.68 15.22 -11.97
CA PRO A 912 -18.53 14.37 -12.80
C PRO A 912 -19.35 15.17 -13.81
N ALA A 913 -19.83 16.36 -13.44
CA ALA A 913 -20.50 17.29 -14.36
C ALA A 913 -19.64 17.59 -15.60
N ILE A 914 -18.42 18.07 -15.39
CA ILE A 914 -17.48 18.41 -16.47
C ILE A 914 -17.06 17.17 -17.25
N ALA A 915 -16.67 16.08 -16.59
CA ALA A 915 -16.16 14.89 -17.27
C ALA A 915 -17.23 14.22 -18.15
N ILE A 916 -18.48 14.16 -17.69
CA ILE A 916 -19.59 13.62 -18.48
C ILE A 916 -19.88 14.55 -19.67
N MET A 917 -19.99 15.87 -19.44
CA MET A 917 -20.28 16.80 -20.53
C MET A 917 -19.17 16.82 -21.60
N GLU A 918 -17.90 16.76 -21.19
CA GLU A 918 -16.78 16.63 -22.12
C GLU A 918 -16.81 15.33 -22.93
N THR A 919 -17.23 14.23 -22.30
CA THR A 919 -17.40 12.94 -23.00
C THR A 919 -18.57 13.00 -23.99
N ILE A 920 -19.67 13.68 -23.62
CA ILE A 920 -20.78 13.95 -24.53
C ILE A 920 -20.28 14.74 -25.75
N MET A 921 -19.46 15.77 -25.56
CA MET A 921 -18.90 16.55 -26.68
C MET A 921 -17.98 15.70 -27.58
N GLU A 922 -17.22 14.76 -27.03
CA GLU A 922 -16.44 13.78 -27.82
C GLU A 922 -17.34 12.86 -28.65
N HIS A 923 -18.47 12.42 -28.09
CA HIS A 923 -19.45 11.61 -28.83
C HIS A 923 -20.10 12.42 -29.97
N VAL A 924 -20.43 13.70 -29.74
CA VAL A 924 -20.87 14.63 -30.80
C VAL A 924 -19.80 14.76 -31.88
N SER A 925 -18.54 14.95 -31.49
CA SER A 925 -17.43 15.07 -32.44
C SER A 925 -17.25 13.83 -33.30
N THR A 926 -17.33 12.65 -32.69
CA THR A 926 -17.22 11.37 -33.39
C THR A 926 -18.37 11.16 -34.37
N TYR A 927 -19.59 11.53 -33.98
CA TYR A 927 -20.78 11.43 -34.84
C TYR A 927 -20.65 12.31 -36.09
N PHE A 928 -20.27 13.59 -35.92
CA PHE A 928 -20.08 14.52 -37.04
C PHE A 928 -18.75 14.33 -37.78
N LYS A 929 -17.84 13.48 -37.28
CA LYS A 929 -16.48 13.28 -37.79
C LYS A 929 -15.70 14.58 -37.94
N LYS A 930 -15.88 15.49 -36.97
CA LYS A 930 -15.18 16.78 -36.89
C LYS A 930 -14.08 16.75 -35.85
N ASP A 931 -13.21 17.75 -35.87
CA ASP A 931 -12.20 17.95 -34.83
C ASP A 931 -12.88 18.27 -33.49
N PRO A 932 -12.52 17.61 -32.38
CA PRO A 932 -13.14 17.85 -31.08
C PRO A 932 -12.99 19.28 -30.55
N ILE A 933 -11.97 20.03 -30.97
CA ILE A 933 -11.78 21.44 -30.59
C ILE A 933 -12.77 22.32 -31.34
N GLU A 934 -13.00 22.05 -32.63
CA GLU A 934 -13.96 22.80 -33.46
C GLU A 934 -15.38 22.69 -32.87
N ILE A 935 -15.80 21.47 -32.54
CA ILE A 935 -17.12 21.19 -31.94
C ILE A 935 -17.31 21.95 -30.62
N ARG A 936 -16.27 22.00 -29.78
CA ARG A 936 -16.31 22.77 -28.53
C ARG A 936 -16.45 24.26 -28.80
N GLN A 937 -15.65 24.82 -29.70
CA GLN A 937 -15.66 26.25 -30.04
C GLN A 937 -17.03 26.72 -30.57
N ILE A 938 -17.69 25.92 -31.42
CA ILE A 938 -19.04 26.19 -31.92
C ILE A 938 -20.04 26.36 -30.76
N ASN A 939 -19.83 25.61 -29.69
CA ASN A 939 -20.77 25.48 -28.59
C ASN A 939 -20.41 26.31 -27.35
N LEU A 940 -19.27 27.01 -27.30
CA LEU A 940 -18.93 27.86 -26.16
C LEU A 940 -19.97 28.95 -25.89
N TYR A 941 -20.17 29.25 -24.61
CA TYR A 941 -20.84 30.48 -24.19
C TYR A 941 -20.15 31.72 -24.77
N LYS A 942 -20.95 32.75 -25.07
CA LYS A 942 -20.50 34.07 -25.50
C LYS A 942 -20.77 35.08 -24.40
N LYS A 943 -20.00 36.18 -24.39
CA LYS A 943 -20.23 37.28 -23.45
C LYS A 943 -21.66 37.80 -23.59
N GLY A 944 -22.41 37.78 -22.50
CA GLY A 944 -23.83 38.18 -22.46
C GLY A 944 -24.81 37.01 -22.44
N ASP A 945 -24.35 35.78 -22.67
CA ASP A 945 -25.16 34.58 -22.47
C ASP A 945 -25.45 34.37 -20.96
N ILE A 946 -26.58 33.72 -20.68
CA ILE A 946 -26.99 33.33 -19.32
C ILE A 946 -26.37 31.96 -19.02
N THR A 947 -25.68 31.86 -17.89
CA THR A 947 -25.09 30.62 -17.33
C THR A 947 -25.87 30.17 -16.11
#